data_AF-A0A2L2X4E2-F1
#
_entry.id   AF-A0A2L2X4E2-F1
#
_cell.length_a   1.000
_cell.length_b   1.000
_cell.length_c   1.000
_cell.angle_alpha   90.00
_cell.angle_beta   90.00
_cell.angle_gamma   90.00
#
_symmetry.space_group_name_H-M   'P 1'
#
loop_
_entity.id
_entity.type
_entity.pdbx_description
1 polymer ?
#
loop_
_entity_poly.entity_id
_entity_poly.type
_entity_poly.pdbx_seq_one_letter_code
_entity_poly.pdbx_strand_id
1 'polypeptide(L)'
;MTGGTIYHEPEADFMHLEVTPQDTTSFSSTLIRDNAFFIIEEVGTHENEKTQETHKTYRLKHEASGLYLKRIKDESNFAWTNNPAEAFVFTALHPAGYAPGTTASGSEELLEPQVDNPRANIGRGGTTISFEGYEHGWIMCDISETLGDDNSYLYYYMCGYENQYKGYFSTYRDTNLWAYMTAEPYAENEYFEALESMVWNELFPSGFSPEDYAIGTTPGMYPDKTLVDKLAEAWAEFEAFEMSGATNATYESCAAVYQKLYDAKEALEASVVTFEDGQYYIIVGKRMNSGNYADAEKVRITRQYAADGIPAELTFNDAKYVWQLHKAENGKGFYIQNYVTKTYASYNSSASGTVPMTEEPVTAYYINANTTNASHKGHFNIIPTTNTNTAWNTHNTAADDVGYYGFIADDEGDQFRFYSVDEEVVKGFDAQLAQEALNNELKPLFIAASSSYNKERIYTSDETANDGVFTSPADGKVLSAEQLTSNAVEPNEGSLAYLVDGNIETYFHSTWSSVVDNGNLHHLDIDLGEELQTIVFKYARRYWANENLSPTKVNIYATNDTTAATGKWDYKGVYTLKHNVATHYSKHNPLGDLTGEVVIEDSIVKNAGGMTGFDLGAPYRHVRMEVVSTMSVDTKGILSSANNKNGVPYFTLAEFRVYGGKFDEQASLSFTSVSEPVRTALANNLAIAMKAHNEGKATREIIDNLKKAYDDFLKEFADADEVTAALSEVKDQLKPYVTAGMISEEPEIGMFSATAKAEADATIQAVEAEMAEAKENGTLVTLEEIKAKIARLETAVENFKKTLVYPEVGKIYALRGGLAKKNTYEHRDSMVLNSLIYATGNASTAGLKYIQDSLHTIDPSENLNYLWKVESCENGQISLRNLATGYYLDTINNRNGASLRNAEAQAFINLQTAMSPRGFYFIVGKSGEDNLYLNYSGNNFTSVLTWNAVGANDNSVVKFEEVDAFTPEEEIETLFATWPTVSDGYQIMTLPFGVYYVEEENAKAYTMLGEKAAEGEGNPTLELKAINEGEIIAAGTPFVLYTGEEQTNYKMNLDMYDPYNIPYVFEVNHKDGEVITGTVRDMELGLDVFGKGILRNGSVVYIKSTSSSNRNIPGNSGYINYVETTETGDAFIELTGGSLTTGIAGGVIVDNNAKVNVYTISGVQVRKAVKAA
;
A
#
# COMPACT_ATOMS: atom_id res chain seq x y z
N MET A 1 -42.59 2.99 -42.53
CA MET A 1 -43.35 2.61 -41.31
C MET A 1 -44.49 3.60 -41.12
N THR A 2 -45.66 3.16 -40.70
CA THR A 2 -46.76 4.03 -40.26
C THR A 2 -46.94 3.86 -38.75
N GLY A 3 -46.98 4.96 -38.00
CA GLY A 3 -47.15 4.95 -36.55
C GLY A 3 -48.61 5.16 -36.16
N GLY A 4 -49.08 4.44 -35.14
CA GLY A 4 -50.39 4.66 -34.51
C GLY A 4 -50.29 4.51 -33.00
N THR A 5 -51.09 5.29 -32.26
CA THR A 5 -51.26 5.12 -30.81
C THR A 5 -52.44 4.17 -30.58
N ILE A 6 -52.22 2.97 -30.05
CA ILE A 6 -53.31 2.09 -29.59
C ILE A 6 -53.76 2.57 -28.20
N TYR A 7 -55.07 2.78 -28.02
CA TYR A 7 -55.69 3.19 -26.76
C TYR A 7 -56.34 2.00 -25.98
N HIS A 8 -55.94 0.75 -26.24
CA HIS A 8 -56.53 -0.49 -25.69
C HIS A 8 -55.47 -1.54 -25.27
N GLU A 9 -55.85 -2.53 -24.44
CA GLU A 9 -54.97 -3.66 -24.05
C GLU A 9 -54.42 -4.38 -25.30
N PRO A 10 -53.17 -4.88 -25.28
CA PRO A 10 -52.60 -5.56 -26.43
C PRO A 10 -53.41 -6.82 -26.77
N GLU A 11 -54.08 -6.83 -27.93
CA GLU A 11 -54.47 -8.07 -28.60
C GLU A 11 -53.16 -8.72 -29.08
N ALA A 12 -52.94 -10.00 -28.76
CA ALA A 12 -51.63 -10.63 -28.81
C ALA A 12 -50.98 -10.60 -30.20
N ASP A 13 -50.18 -9.57 -30.47
CA ASP A 13 -49.47 -9.34 -31.73
C ASP A 13 -48.14 -8.62 -31.46
N PHE A 14 -47.12 -9.00 -32.24
CA PHE A 14 -45.68 -8.75 -32.07
C PHE A 14 -45.28 -7.28 -31.79
N MET A 15 -44.18 -7.09 -31.07
CA MET A 15 -43.60 -5.77 -30.79
C MET A 15 -42.18 -5.66 -31.34
N HIS A 16 -41.88 -4.52 -31.97
CA HIS A 16 -40.53 -4.16 -32.39
C HIS A 16 -39.84 -3.35 -31.28
N LEU A 17 -38.73 -3.87 -30.74
CA LEU A 17 -37.89 -3.18 -29.77
C LEU A 17 -36.43 -3.49 -30.13
N GLU A 18 -35.57 -2.49 -30.30
CA GLU A 18 -34.14 -2.74 -30.44
C GLU A 18 -33.49 -2.70 -29.05
N VAL A 19 -33.27 -3.88 -28.44
CA VAL A 19 -32.62 -4.00 -27.12
C VAL A 19 -31.54 -5.07 -27.18
N THR A 20 -30.26 -4.66 -27.09
CA THR A 20 -29.14 -5.55 -26.80
C THR A 20 -28.59 -5.26 -25.40
N PRO A 21 -28.62 -6.22 -24.45
CA PRO A 21 -27.96 -6.05 -23.18
C PRO A 21 -26.44 -6.07 -23.40
N GLN A 22 -25.84 -4.88 -23.42
CA GLN A 22 -24.39 -4.60 -23.44
C GLN A 22 -23.67 -4.42 -24.81
N ASP A 23 -24.18 -3.60 -25.73
CA ASP A 23 -23.29 -3.01 -26.76
C ASP A 23 -23.53 -1.51 -27.00
N THR A 24 -22.46 -0.76 -27.27
CA THR A 24 -22.42 0.70 -27.16
C THR A 24 -22.52 1.48 -28.46
N THR A 25 -22.76 0.84 -29.60
CA THR A 25 -22.87 1.53 -30.90
C THR A 25 -24.23 2.23 -31.06
N SER A 26 -24.22 3.47 -31.54
CA SER A 26 -25.40 4.24 -31.96
C SER A 26 -25.94 3.70 -33.28
N PHE A 27 -27.25 3.48 -33.40
CA PHE A 27 -27.89 3.08 -34.67
C PHE A 27 -28.75 4.21 -35.21
N SER A 28 -28.46 4.67 -36.43
CA SER A 28 -29.37 5.56 -37.17
C SER A 28 -30.09 4.79 -38.27
N SER A 29 -31.42 4.92 -38.24
CA SER A 29 -32.35 4.95 -39.38
C SER A 29 -32.53 3.70 -40.27
N THR A 30 -33.80 3.25 -40.31
CA THR A 30 -34.55 2.71 -41.47
C THR A 30 -34.59 1.21 -41.82
N LEU A 31 -33.92 0.28 -41.12
CA LEU A 31 -34.08 -1.17 -41.37
C LEU A 31 -34.36 -2.00 -40.11
N ILE A 32 -35.29 -2.96 -40.21
CA ILE A 32 -35.67 -3.90 -39.14
C ILE A 32 -34.92 -5.23 -39.35
N ARG A 33 -34.21 -5.71 -38.33
CA ARG A 33 -33.48 -6.99 -38.34
C ARG A 33 -34.25 -8.09 -37.57
N ASP A 34 -34.03 -9.37 -37.89
CA ASP A 34 -34.72 -10.52 -37.25
C ASP A 34 -34.57 -10.58 -35.71
N ASN A 35 -33.51 -9.96 -35.18
CA ASN A 35 -33.21 -9.86 -33.75
C ASN A 35 -33.86 -8.65 -33.05
N ALA A 36 -34.80 -7.96 -33.70
CA ALA A 36 -35.52 -6.82 -33.13
C ALA A 36 -36.99 -7.13 -32.81
N PHE A 37 -37.43 -8.39 -33.03
CA PHE A 37 -38.80 -8.82 -32.79
C PHE A 37 -38.96 -9.50 -31.41
N PHE A 38 -40.01 -9.09 -30.71
CA PHE A 38 -40.38 -9.61 -29.40
C PHE A 38 -41.81 -10.13 -29.38
N ILE A 39 -41.99 -11.30 -28.76
CA ILE A 39 -43.28 -11.90 -28.45
C ILE A 39 -43.69 -11.42 -27.05
N ILE A 40 -44.87 -10.81 -26.96
CA ILE A 40 -45.50 -10.45 -25.68
C ILE A 40 -46.30 -11.66 -25.18
N GLU A 41 -45.89 -12.22 -24.05
CA GLU A 41 -46.61 -13.32 -23.41
C GLU A 41 -47.40 -12.81 -22.20
N GLU A 42 -48.72 -13.04 -22.16
CA GLU A 42 -49.53 -12.85 -20.95
C GLU A 42 -49.16 -13.92 -19.91
N VAL A 43 -48.74 -13.49 -18.72
CA VAL A 43 -48.17 -14.39 -17.69
C VAL A 43 -48.93 -14.44 -16.38
N GLY A 44 -49.96 -13.61 -16.22
CA GLY A 44 -50.82 -13.61 -15.05
C GLY A 44 -51.48 -12.26 -14.81
N THR A 45 -51.90 -12.03 -13.57
CA THR A 45 -52.50 -10.77 -13.14
C THR A 45 -51.82 -10.24 -11.88
N HIS A 46 -51.69 -8.92 -11.78
CA HIS A 46 -51.19 -8.21 -10.60
C HIS A 46 -52.29 -7.31 -10.05
N GLU A 47 -52.54 -7.38 -8.75
CA GLU A 47 -53.49 -6.50 -8.06
C GLU A 47 -52.75 -5.28 -7.53
N ASN A 48 -53.24 -4.08 -7.84
CA ASN A 48 -52.69 -2.86 -7.31
C ASN A 48 -53.04 -2.76 -5.82
N GLU A 49 -52.03 -2.72 -4.94
CA GLU A 49 -52.23 -2.75 -3.49
C GLU A 49 -53.02 -1.55 -2.93
N LYS A 50 -53.09 -0.43 -3.69
CA LYS A 50 -53.78 0.80 -3.28
C LYS A 50 -55.21 0.89 -3.83
N THR A 51 -55.45 0.50 -5.08
CA THR A 51 -56.77 0.57 -5.71
C THR A 51 -57.57 -0.73 -5.64
N GLN A 52 -56.90 -1.85 -5.33
CA GLN A 52 -57.43 -3.22 -5.42
C GLN A 52 -57.90 -3.61 -6.84
N GLU A 53 -57.48 -2.86 -7.86
CA GLU A 53 -57.75 -3.21 -9.26
C GLU A 53 -56.78 -4.29 -9.72
N THR A 54 -57.31 -5.33 -10.35
CA THR A 54 -56.53 -6.42 -10.93
C THR A 54 -56.23 -6.14 -12.39
N HIS A 55 -54.95 -6.19 -12.76
CA HIS A 55 -54.47 -5.92 -14.11
C HIS A 55 -53.68 -7.09 -14.67
N LYS A 56 -53.75 -7.30 -15.99
CA LYS A 56 -52.92 -8.31 -16.66
C LYS A 56 -51.44 -7.93 -16.63
N THR A 57 -50.60 -8.96 -16.58
CA THR A 57 -49.14 -8.84 -16.59
C THR A 57 -48.56 -9.61 -17.76
N TYR A 58 -47.44 -9.10 -18.26
CA TYR A 58 -46.80 -9.58 -19.47
C TYR A 58 -45.30 -9.71 -19.27
N ARG A 59 -44.65 -10.53 -20.11
CA ARG A 59 -43.20 -10.56 -20.26
C ARG A 59 -42.82 -10.54 -21.74
N LEU A 60 -41.59 -10.13 -22.02
CA LEU A 60 -41.04 -10.12 -23.37
C LEU A 60 -40.15 -11.34 -23.60
N LYS A 61 -40.39 -12.02 -24.73
CA LYS A 61 -39.53 -13.08 -25.25
C LYS A 61 -38.93 -12.62 -26.56
N HIS A 62 -37.62 -12.64 -26.67
CA HIS A 62 -36.94 -12.35 -27.92
C HIS A 62 -37.23 -13.47 -28.93
N GLU A 63 -37.77 -13.13 -30.10
CA GLU A 63 -38.31 -14.10 -31.05
C GLU A 63 -37.21 -15.03 -31.59
N ALA A 64 -36.08 -14.46 -32.03
CA ALA A 64 -35.00 -15.23 -32.66
C ALA A 64 -34.24 -16.13 -31.68
N SER A 65 -33.96 -15.67 -30.45
CA SER A 65 -33.20 -16.46 -29.46
C SER A 65 -34.07 -17.31 -28.54
N GLY A 66 -35.37 -16.98 -28.44
CA GLY A 66 -36.30 -17.61 -27.50
C GLY A 66 -36.03 -17.29 -26.02
N LEU A 67 -35.09 -16.39 -25.72
CA LEU A 67 -34.74 -15.98 -24.35
C LEU A 67 -35.69 -14.89 -23.85
N TYR A 68 -35.88 -14.86 -22.53
CA TYR A 68 -36.64 -13.84 -21.82
C TYR A 68 -35.69 -12.77 -21.29
N LEU A 69 -36.16 -11.53 -21.25
CA LEU A 69 -35.43 -10.43 -20.63
C LEU A 69 -35.54 -10.55 -19.10
N LYS A 70 -34.42 -10.47 -18.35
CA LYS A 70 -34.35 -10.61 -16.88
C LYS A 70 -33.69 -9.38 -16.24
N ARG A 71 -34.25 -8.91 -15.11
CA ARG A 71 -33.64 -7.85 -14.29
C ARG A 71 -32.45 -8.35 -13.47
N ILE A 72 -31.39 -7.56 -13.35
CA ILE A 72 -30.29 -7.76 -12.39
C ILE A 72 -30.55 -6.88 -11.16
N LYS A 73 -30.39 -7.42 -9.95
CA LYS A 73 -31.06 -6.88 -8.74
C LYS A 73 -30.50 -5.55 -8.20
N ASP A 74 -29.30 -5.14 -8.60
CA ASP A 74 -28.57 -4.01 -7.98
C ASP A 74 -28.01 -2.97 -8.97
N GLU A 75 -28.37 -3.07 -10.27
CA GLU A 75 -27.94 -2.12 -11.31
C GLU A 75 -29.11 -1.81 -12.24
N SER A 76 -29.08 -0.69 -12.96
CA SER A 76 -30.04 -0.33 -14.02
C SER A 76 -29.94 -1.24 -15.28
N ASN A 77 -29.54 -2.50 -15.09
CA ASN A 77 -29.12 -3.45 -16.13
C ASN A 77 -29.96 -4.74 -16.14
N PHE A 78 -30.05 -5.36 -17.31
CA PHE A 78 -30.79 -6.60 -17.55
C PHE A 78 -29.88 -7.63 -18.25
N ALA A 79 -30.27 -8.90 -18.15
CA ALA A 79 -29.61 -10.03 -18.81
C ALA A 79 -30.63 -10.86 -19.57
N TRP A 80 -30.16 -11.67 -20.53
CA TRP A 80 -31.00 -12.72 -21.10
C TRP A 80 -31.08 -13.91 -20.15
N THR A 81 -32.26 -14.49 -20.02
CA THR A 81 -32.46 -15.75 -19.30
C THR A 81 -33.29 -16.70 -20.15
N ASN A 82 -32.96 -17.99 -20.09
CA ASN A 82 -33.84 -19.03 -20.62
C ASN A 82 -34.88 -19.47 -19.58
N ASN A 83 -34.80 -18.96 -18.34
CA ASN A 83 -35.73 -19.28 -17.26
C ASN A 83 -36.88 -18.26 -17.22
N PRO A 84 -38.11 -18.65 -17.62
CA PRO A 84 -39.23 -17.74 -17.71
C PRO A 84 -39.68 -17.17 -16.34
N ALA A 85 -39.29 -17.80 -15.23
CA ALA A 85 -39.59 -17.35 -13.87
C ALA A 85 -38.68 -16.20 -13.39
N GLU A 86 -37.55 -16.00 -14.06
CA GLU A 86 -36.62 -14.89 -13.79
C GLU A 86 -36.86 -13.70 -14.74
N ALA A 87 -37.84 -13.82 -15.63
CA ALA A 87 -38.16 -12.79 -16.59
C ALA A 87 -38.66 -11.52 -15.89
N PHE A 88 -38.32 -10.38 -16.50
CA PHE A 88 -38.96 -9.10 -16.27
C PHE A 88 -40.45 -9.23 -16.57
N VAL A 89 -41.28 -8.97 -15.57
CA VAL A 89 -42.73 -8.98 -15.68
C VAL A 89 -43.23 -7.56 -15.47
N PHE A 90 -44.08 -7.09 -16.36
CA PHE A 90 -44.57 -5.72 -16.35
C PHE A 90 -46.09 -5.66 -16.54
N THR A 91 -46.67 -4.52 -16.20
CA THR A 91 -48.08 -4.20 -16.52
C THR A 91 -48.15 -3.25 -17.71
N ALA A 92 -49.16 -3.41 -18.58
CA ALA A 92 -49.43 -2.50 -19.68
C ALA A 92 -50.73 -1.73 -19.40
N LEU A 93 -50.63 -0.55 -18.79
CA LEU A 93 -51.79 0.23 -18.31
C LEU A 93 -51.91 1.58 -19.03
N HIS A 94 -53.15 1.98 -19.32
CA HIS A 94 -53.47 3.28 -19.90
C HIS A 94 -53.67 4.36 -18.81
N PRO A 95 -53.21 5.61 -19.02
CA PRO A 95 -53.55 6.74 -18.13
C PRO A 95 -55.06 7.05 -18.19
N ALA A 96 -55.84 6.63 -17.19
CA ALA A 96 -57.30 6.82 -17.19
C ALA A 96 -57.71 8.21 -16.66
N GLY A 97 -58.76 8.79 -17.26
CA GLY A 97 -59.40 10.03 -16.79
C GLY A 97 -58.94 11.33 -17.47
N TYR A 98 -58.01 11.28 -18.42
CA TYR A 98 -57.59 12.44 -19.22
C TYR A 98 -58.25 12.44 -20.61
N ALA A 99 -58.62 13.61 -21.14
CA ALA A 99 -59.17 13.70 -22.49
C ALA A 99 -58.08 13.44 -23.55
N PRO A 100 -58.38 12.80 -24.69
CA PRO A 100 -57.42 12.65 -25.79
C PRO A 100 -56.83 14.01 -26.20
N GLY A 101 -55.50 14.12 -26.23
CA GLY A 101 -54.79 15.38 -26.55
C GLY A 101 -54.64 16.38 -25.40
N THR A 102 -54.95 16.01 -24.14
CA THR A 102 -54.62 16.84 -22.96
C THR A 102 -53.10 17.03 -22.91
N THR A 103 -52.57 18.26 -22.85
CA THR A 103 -51.13 18.55 -22.74
C THR A 103 -50.83 19.38 -21.49
N ALA A 104 -49.72 19.11 -20.81
CA ALA A 104 -49.19 19.94 -19.73
C ALA A 104 -47.85 20.53 -20.18
N SER A 105 -47.75 21.85 -20.31
CA SER A 105 -46.52 22.53 -20.74
C SER A 105 -45.89 23.27 -19.55
N GLY A 106 -44.77 22.77 -19.04
CA GLY A 106 -43.96 23.44 -18.01
C GLY A 106 -43.50 22.50 -16.89
N SER A 107 -42.30 22.74 -16.34
CA SER A 107 -41.65 21.90 -15.32
C SER A 107 -42.27 21.94 -13.92
N GLU A 108 -43.37 22.68 -13.71
CA GLU A 108 -43.90 22.94 -12.37
C GLU A 108 -45.32 22.45 -12.08
N GLU A 109 -46.18 22.16 -13.07
CA GLU A 109 -47.55 21.68 -12.82
C GLU A 109 -47.67 20.16 -12.93
N LEU A 110 -47.89 19.50 -11.78
CA LEU A 110 -48.40 18.13 -11.74
C LEU A 110 -49.90 18.17 -12.02
N LEU A 111 -50.38 17.48 -13.06
CA LEU A 111 -51.82 17.21 -13.18
C LEU A 111 -52.18 16.14 -12.15
N GLU A 112 -53.07 16.47 -11.20
CA GLU A 112 -53.52 15.48 -10.23
C GLU A 112 -54.17 14.27 -10.94
N PRO A 113 -53.89 13.04 -10.48
CA PRO A 113 -54.38 11.83 -11.10
C PRO A 113 -55.92 11.82 -11.11
N GLN A 114 -56.52 11.58 -12.26
CA GLN A 114 -57.99 11.50 -12.41
C GLN A 114 -58.57 10.15 -11.94
N VAL A 115 -57.71 9.21 -11.55
CA VAL A 115 -58.03 7.93 -10.89
C VAL A 115 -56.98 7.60 -9.82
N ASP A 116 -57.32 6.85 -8.77
CA ASP A 116 -56.43 6.53 -7.64
C ASP A 116 -55.26 5.56 -7.97
N ASN A 117 -54.89 5.38 -9.24
CA ASN A 117 -53.88 4.42 -9.69
C ASN A 117 -52.50 5.09 -9.91
N PRO A 118 -51.50 4.86 -9.02
CA PRO A 118 -50.18 5.50 -9.11
C PRO A 118 -49.35 5.04 -10.32
N ARG A 119 -49.67 3.89 -10.95
CA ARG A 119 -49.00 3.38 -12.16
C ARG A 119 -49.54 4.01 -13.46
N ALA A 120 -50.52 4.92 -13.35
CA ALA A 120 -51.21 5.62 -14.43
C ALA A 120 -51.06 7.17 -14.34
N ASN A 121 -50.03 7.66 -13.62
CA ASN A 121 -49.71 9.07 -13.41
C ASN A 121 -48.92 9.76 -14.56
N ILE A 122 -49.39 10.91 -15.07
CA ILE A 122 -48.59 11.74 -15.99
C ILE A 122 -47.53 12.49 -15.17
N GLY A 123 -46.29 12.00 -15.14
CA GLY A 123 -45.27 12.52 -14.24
C GLY A 123 -44.61 13.83 -14.69
N ARG A 124 -43.76 14.36 -13.80
CA ARG A 124 -43.16 15.69 -13.87
C ARG A 124 -42.09 15.73 -14.96
N GLY A 125 -42.53 16.06 -16.18
CA GLY A 125 -41.71 16.07 -17.40
C GLY A 125 -42.33 15.30 -18.57
N GLY A 126 -43.42 14.55 -18.33
CA GLY A 126 -44.14 13.80 -19.36
C GLY A 126 -45.17 14.65 -20.09
N THR A 127 -44.80 15.22 -21.22
CA THR A 127 -45.76 15.70 -22.22
C THR A 127 -46.48 14.49 -22.81
N THR A 128 -47.81 14.45 -22.71
CA THR A 128 -48.64 13.83 -23.75
C THR A 128 -48.25 14.50 -25.06
N ILE A 129 -47.73 13.70 -25.98
CA ILE A 129 -46.96 14.10 -27.16
C ILE A 129 -47.71 15.18 -27.97
N SER A 130 -47.18 16.40 -27.95
CA SER A 130 -47.08 17.22 -29.15
C SER A 130 -45.61 17.55 -29.36
N PHE A 131 -44.80 16.51 -29.61
CA PHE A 131 -43.45 16.71 -30.10
C PHE A 131 -43.53 16.88 -31.61
N GLU A 132 -43.55 18.12 -32.10
CA GLU A 132 -43.11 18.36 -33.47
C GLU A 132 -41.65 17.88 -33.56
N GLY A 133 -41.45 16.69 -34.13
CA GLY A 133 -40.13 16.10 -34.40
C GLY A 133 -39.71 14.88 -33.56
N TYR A 134 -40.59 14.31 -32.72
CA TYR A 134 -40.34 13.00 -32.07
C TYR A 134 -41.62 12.15 -32.10
N GLU A 135 -41.69 11.16 -33.00
CA GLU A 135 -42.89 10.40 -33.33
C GLU A 135 -42.93 8.99 -32.67
N HIS A 136 -41.86 8.52 -32.02
CA HIS A 136 -41.74 7.11 -31.60
C HIS A 136 -41.02 6.87 -30.24
N GLY A 137 -41.74 6.44 -29.18
CA GLY A 137 -41.16 6.08 -27.86
C GLY A 137 -42.05 5.14 -27.03
N TRP A 138 -41.47 4.41 -26.06
CA TRP A 138 -42.16 3.38 -25.26
C TRP A 138 -41.65 3.31 -23.81
N ILE A 139 -42.54 2.96 -22.85
CA ILE A 139 -42.26 2.85 -21.40
C ILE A 139 -43.04 1.67 -20.79
N MET A 140 -42.35 0.73 -20.14
CA MET A 140 -42.93 -0.46 -19.48
C MET A 140 -42.55 -0.55 -18.00
N CYS A 141 -43.54 -0.64 -17.12
CA CYS A 141 -43.38 -0.63 -15.66
C CYS A 141 -43.33 -2.05 -15.06
N ASP A 142 -42.23 -2.35 -14.35
CA ASP A 142 -42.04 -3.59 -13.59
C ASP A 142 -43.17 -3.79 -12.55
N ILE A 143 -43.55 -5.05 -12.31
CA ILE A 143 -44.51 -5.38 -11.23
C ILE A 143 -43.92 -5.21 -9.83
N SER A 144 -42.60 -5.26 -9.67
CA SER A 144 -41.90 -5.15 -8.39
C SER A 144 -41.84 -3.69 -7.90
N GLU A 145 -42.16 -3.49 -6.62
CA GLU A 145 -42.17 -2.18 -5.96
C GLU A 145 -40.94 -2.03 -5.05
N THR A 146 -40.38 -0.83 -4.97
CA THR A 146 -39.33 -0.53 -3.97
C THR A 146 -39.66 0.80 -3.29
N LEU A 147 -39.54 0.86 -1.96
CA LEU A 147 -39.72 2.10 -1.21
C LEU A 147 -38.41 2.90 -1.25
N GLY A 148 -38.50 4.14 -1.72
CA GLY A 148 -37.40 5.10 -1.60
C GLY A 148 -37.27 5.61 -0.16
N ASP A 149 -36.13 6.24 0.14
CA ASP A 149 -35.81 6.78 1.48
C ASP A 149 -36.81 7.84 1.99
N ASP A 150 -37.60 8.43 1.09
CA ASP A 150 -38.67 9.40 1.40
C ASP A 150 -40.04 8.74 1.63
N ASN A 151 -40.08 7.41 1.76
CA ASN A 151 -41.30 6.60 1.89
C ASN A 151 -42.25 6.72 0.68
N SER A 152 -41.77 7.19 -0.47
CA SER A 152 -42.49 7.12 -1.73
C SER A 152 -42.22 5.80 -2.46
N TYR A 153 -43.24 5.25 -3.12
CA TYR A 153 -43.08 4.09 -3.99
C TYR A 153 -42.32 4.51 -5.25
N LEU A 154 -41.15 3.92 -5.45
CA LEU A 154 -40.37 4.01 -6.69
C LEU A 154 -40.64 2.74 -7.51
N TYR A 155 -40.94 2.94 -8.79
CA TYR A 155 -41.14 1.86 -9.75
C TYR A 155 -39.99 1.84 -10.76
N TYR A 156 -39.64 0.64 -11.22
CA TYR A 156 -38.65 0.46 -12.27
C TYR A 156 -39.32 0.46 -13.63
N TYR A 157 -38.76 1.22 -14.57
CA TYR A 157 -39.25 1.30 -15.93
C TYR A 157 -38.17 0.90 -16.93
N MET A 158 -38.61 0.24 -18.00
CA MET A 158 -37.85 0.13 -19.25
C MET A 158 -38.37 1.21 -20.21
N CYS A 159 -37.49 2.07 -20.74
CA CYS A 159 -37.91 3.14 -21.65
C CYS A 159 -36.96 3.37 -22.84
N GLY A 160 -37.47 3.97 -23.91
CA GLY A 160 -36.71 4.40 -25.09
C GLY A 160 -37.31 5.64 -25.76
N TYR A 161 -36.45 6.55 -26.25
CA TYR A 161 -36.80 7.82 -26.92
C TYR A 161 -35.99 8.00 -28.22
N GLU A 162 -36.57 8.63 -29.24
CA GLU A 162 -36.01 8.70 -30.61
C GLU A 162 -34.58 9.29 -30.74
N ASN A 163 -34.14 10.16 -29.82
CA ASN A 163 -32.77 10.74 -29.85
C ASN A 163 -31.76 10.06 -28.91
N GLN A 164 -32.20 9.03 -28.19
CA GLN A 164 -31.32 8.12 -27.48
C GLN A 164 -31.52 6.75 -28.13
N TYR A 165 -30.64 6.42 -29.08
CA TYR A 165 -30.65 5.17 -29.85
C TYR A 165 -30.41 3.88 -29.00
N LYS A 166 -30.81 3.90 -27.72
CA LYS A 166 -30.60 2.88 -26.69
C LYS A 166 -31.79 2.88 -25.74
N GLY A 167 -32.44 1.73 -25.56
CA GLY A 167 -33.35 1.53 -24.43
C GLY A 167 -32.57 1.59 -23.11
N TYR A 168 -33.07 2.30 -22.12
CA TYR A 168 -32.46 2.38 -20.79
C TYR A 168 -33.49 2.14 -19.70
N PHE A 169 -33.00 1.81 -18.50
CA PHE A 169 -33.84 1.57 -17.35
C PHE A 169 -33.63 2.66 -16.32
N SER A 170 -34.74 3.12 -15.74
CA SER A 170 -34.69 4.21 -14.78
C SER A 170 -35.76 4.04 -13.71
N THR A 171 -35.48 4.60 -12.54
CA THR A 171 -36.46 4.75 -11.46
C THR A 171 -37.06 6.15 -11.54
N TYR A 172 -38.33 6.25 -11.96
CA TYR A 172 -39.05 7.52 -12.10
C TYR A 172 -40.45 7.44 -11.47
N ARG A 173 -41.20 8.56 -11.49
CA ARG A 173 -42.60 8.66 -11.04
C ARG A 173 -43.58 8.83 -12.22
N ASP A 174 -43.34 8.16 -13.35
CA ASP A 174 -44.04 8.34 -14.64
C ASP A 174 -45.03 7.20 -15.01
N THR A 175 -45.80 7.37 -16.09
CA THR A 175 -46.77 6.39 -16.63
C THR A 175 -46.17 5.34 -17.56
N ASN A 176 -46.82 4.17 -17.63
CA ASN A 176 -46.80 3.29 -18.80
C ASN A 176 -47.25 4.03 -20.08
N LEU A 177 -46.47 3.97 -21.16
CA LEU A 177 -46.81 4.57 -22.46
C LEU A 177 -46.35 3.64 -23.59
N TRP A 178 -47.21 3.43 -24.59
CA TRP A 178 -46.96 2.47 -25.68
C TRP A 178 -47.14 3.15 -27.03
N ALA A 179 -46.12 3.09 -27.89
CA ALA A 179 -46.23 3.30 -29.33
C ALA A 179 -45.72 2.04 -30.04
N TYR A 180 -46.38 1.63 -31.12
CA TYR A 180 -45.90 0.58 -32.02
C TYR A 180 -45.73 1.18 -33.42
N MET A 181 -44.78 0.63 -34.18
CA MET A 181 -44.58 0.96 -35.57
C MET A 181 -45.04 -0.22 -36.42
N THR A 182 -45.87 0.01 -37.42
CA THR A 182 -46.14 -1.00 -38.45
C THR A 182 -45.12 -0.87 -39.57
N ALA A 183 -44.41 -1.97 -39.84
CA ALA A 183 -43.54 -2.09 -40.99
C ALA A 183 -44.36 -2.47 -42.22
N GLU A 184 -44.17 -1.74 -43.32
CA GLU A 184 -44.69 -2.12 -44.62
C GLU A 184 -43.50 -2.54 -45.51
N PRO A 185 -43.65 -3.58 -46.34
CA PRO A 185 -42.62 -3.92 -47.32
C PRO A 185 -42.31 -2.72 -48.21
N TYR A 186 -41.04 -2.52 -48.59
CA TYR A 186 -40.68 -1.51 -49.59
C TYR A 186 -41.56 -1.67 -50.85
N ALA A 187 -42.00 -0.55 -51.43
CA ALA A 187 -42.71 -0.59 -52.69
C ALA A 187 -41.78 -1.20 -53.77
N GLU A 188 -42.33 -1.92 -54.76
CA GLU A 188 -41.54 -2.66 -55.76
C GLU A 188 -40.50 -1.80 -56.52
N ASN A 189 -40.65 -0.48 -56.51
CA ASN A 189 -39.77 0.49 -57.15
C ASN A 189 -38.70 1.12 -56.23
N GLU A 190 -38.59 0.72 -54.96
CA GLU A 190 -37.69 1.33 -53.94
C GLU A 190 -36.61 0.37 -53.41
N TYR A 191 -36.59 -0.89 -53.85
CA TYR A 191 -35.63 -1.90 -53.36
C TYR A 191 -34.16 -1.57 -53.60
N PHE A 192 -33.86 -0.80 -54.65
CA PHE A 192 -32.50 -0.37 -54.94
C PHE A 192 -32.00 0.68 -53.95
N GLU A 193 -32.84 1.67 -53.59
CA GLU A 193 -32.50 2.68 -52.58
C GLU A 193 -32.28 2.02 -51.20
N ALA A 194 -33.04 0.97 -50.88
CA ALA A 194 -32.84 0.17 -49.68
C ALA A 194 -31.47 -0.54 -49.67
N LEU A 195 -31.08 -1.16 -50.79
CA LEU A 195 -29.77 -1.80 -50.95
C LEU A 195 -28.62 -0.78 -50.79
N GLU A 196 -28.70 0.38 -51.46
CA GLU A 196 -27.69 1.44 -51.35
C GLU A 196 -27.53 1.90 -49.91
N SER A 197 -28.64 2.13 -49.20
CA SER A 197 -28.60 2.49 -47.78
C SER A 197 -27.93 1.41 -46.93
N MET A 198 -28.27 0.13 -47.11
CA MET A 198 -27.68 -0.97 -46.34
C MET A 198 -26.17 -1.11 -46.59
N VAL A 199 -25.73 -0.97 -47.84
CA VAL A 199 -24.31 -1.11 -48.17
C VAL A 199 -23.51 0.11 -47.70
N TRP A 200 -23.97 1.32 -48.01
CA TRP A 200 -23.24 2.56 -47.73
C TRP A 200 -23.39 3.08 -46.30
N ASN A 201 -24.43 2.71 -45.56
CA ASN A 201 -24.58 3.15 -44.17
C ASN A 201 -24.16 2.07 -43.17
N GLU A 202 -24.21 0.78 -43.53
CA GLU A 202 -23.92 -0.31 -42.59
C GLU A 202 -22.67 -1.12 -42.94
N LEU A 203 -22.55 -1.66 -44.16
CA LEU A 203 -21.45 -2.57 -44.48
C LEU A 203 -20.13 -1.85 -44.77
N PHE A 204 -20.19 -0.75 -45.52
CA PHE A 204 -19.03 0.00 -46.02
C PHE A 204 -19.25 1.53 -45.94
N PRO A 205 -19.40 2.09 -44.72
CA PRO A 205 -19.65 3.53 -44.53
C PRO A 205 -18.56 4.48 -45.00
N SER A 206 -17.35 3.97 -45.22
CA SER A 206 -16.22 4.73 -45.79
C SER A 206 -15.85 4.23 -47.19
N GLY A 207 -16.70 3.41 -47.81
CA GLY A 207 -16.38 2.64 -49.01
C GLY A 207 -15.50 1.43 -48.73
N PHE A 208 -15.11 0.75 -49.82
CA PHE A 208 -14.25 -0.42 -49.77
C PHE A 208 -12.92 -0.16 -50.51
N SER A 209 -11.81 -0.53 -49.87
CA SER A 209 -10.50 -0.63 -50.51
C SER A 209 -9.82 -1.94 -50.12
N PRO A 210 -9.35 -2.76 -51.08
CA PRO A 210 -8.59 -3.97 -50.78
C PRO A 210 -7.31 -3.70 -49.96
N GLU A 211 -6.74 -2.50 -50.08
CA GLU A 211 -5.51 -2.11 -49.37
C GLU A 211 -5.72 -1.93 -47.86
N ASP A 212 -6.98 -1.86 -47.40
CA ASP A 212 -7.31 -1.77 -45.98
C ASP A 212 -7.12 -3.11 -45.24
N TYR A 213 -6.99 -4.22 -45.98
CA TYR A 213 -6.93 -5.58 -45.46
C TYR A 213 -5.53 -6.17 -45.66
N ALA A 214 -4.62 -5.89 -44.72
CA ALA A 214 -3.22 -6.34 -44.79
C ALA A 214 -3.11 -7.88 -44.74
N ILE A 215 -2.44 -8.48 -45.73
CA ILE A 215 -2.22 -9.92 -45.79
C ILE A 215 -1.03 -10.33 -44.92
N GLY A 216 -1.23 -11.33 -44.06
CA GLY A 216 -0.17 -11.85 -43.20
C GLY A 216 -0.67 -12.81 -42.14
N THR A 217 0.25 -13.31 -41.30
CA THR A 217 0.00 -14.35 -40.31
C THR A 217 0.07 -13.87 -38.86
N THR A 218 0.25 -12.57 -38.63
CA THR A 218 0.30 -11.97 -37.29
C THR A 218 -1.06 -11.37 -36.91
N PRO A 219 -1.36 -11.19 -35.60
CA PRO A 219 -2.62 -10.59 -35.16
C PRO A 219 -2.97 -9.30 -35.90
N GLY A 220 -4.23 -9.14 -36.29
CA GLY A 220 -4.76 -8.00 -37.05
C GLY A 220 -4.52 -8.06 -38.57
N MET A 221 -3.93 -9.13 -39.08
CA MET A 221 -3.76 -9.39 -40.52
C MET A 221 -4.68 -10.52 -41.01
N TYR A 222 -4.87 -10.58 -42.32
CA TYR A 222 -5.71 -11.57 -42.99
C TYR A 222 -4.83 -12.63 -43.66
N PRO A 223 -4.95 -13.92 -43.30
CA PRO A 223 -4.05 -14.97 -43.77
C PRO A 223 -4.34 -15.41 -45.21
N ASP A 224 -5.57 -15.21 -45.69
CA ASP A 224 -6.03 -15.66 -47.00
C ASP A 224 -6.43 -14.48 -47.89
N LYS A 225 -5.54 -14.13 -48.84
CA LYS A 225 -5.79 -13.09 -49.83
C LYS A 225 -7.05 -13.37 -50.69
N THR A 226 -7.43 -14.63 -50.87
CA THR A 226 -8.59 -14.97 -51.70
C THR A 226 -9.90 -14.47 -51.10
N LEU A 227 -9.98 -14.27 -49.79
CA LEU A 227 -11.16 -13.68 -49.13
C LEU A 227 -11.25 -12.17 -49.39
N VAL A 228 -10.10 -11.47 -49.39
CA VAL A 228 -10.05 -10.05 -49.79
C VAL A 228 -10.46 -9.90 -51.26
N ASP A 229 -9.99 -10.80 -52.13
CA ASP A 229 -10.32 -10.80 -53.55
C ASP A 229 -11.82 -11.08 -53.77
N LYS A 230 -12.42 -12.03 -53.04
CA LYS A 230 -13.88 -12.29 -53.09
C LYS A 230 -14.70 -11.09 -52.65
N LEU A 231 -14.27 -10.39 -51.59
CA LEU A 231 -14.96 -9.18 -51.16
C LEU A 231 -14.83 -8.07 -52.20
N ALA A 232 -13.66 -7.92 -52.83
CA ALA A 232 -13.47 -6.98 -53.94
C ALA A 232 -14.34 -7.32 -55.15
N GLU A 233 -14.50 -8.60 -55.48
CA GLU A 233 -15.42 -9.06 -56.53
C GLU A 233 -16.87 -8.72 -56.19
N ALA A 234 -17.33 -9.00 -54.96
CA ALA A 234 -18.68 -8.66 -54.50
C ALA A 234 -18.93 -7.15 -54.51
N TRP A 235 -17.93 -6.34 -54.14
CA TRP A 235 -17.98 -4.89 -54.22
C TRP A 235 -18.10 -4.38 -55.66
N ALA A 236 -17.29 -4.91 -56.57
CA ALA A 236 -17.37 -4.55 -57.99
C ALA A 236 -18.73 -4.95 -58.62
N GLU A 237 -19.32 -6.08 -58.19
CA GLU A 237 -20.69 -6.45 -58.59
C GLU A 237 -21.73 -5.43 -58.10
N PHE A 238 -21.61 -4.94 -56.86
CA PHE A 238 -22.46 -3.89 -56.32
C PHE A 238 -22.30 -2.57 -57.08
N GLU A 239 -21.07 -2.09 -57.31
CA GLU A 239 -20.82 -0.86 -58.09
C GLU A 239 -21.39 -0.98 -59.52
N ALA A 240 -21.24 -2.13 -60.17
CA ALA A 240 -21.83 -2.36 -61.48
C ALA A 240 -23.36 -2.38 -61.45
N PHE A 241 -23.95 -2.94 -60.38
CA PHE A 241 -25.39 -2.94 -60.15
C PHE A 241 -25.90 -1.50 -59.95
N GLU A 242 -25.17 -0.69 -59.19
CA GLU A 242 -25.44 0.73 -58.93
C GLU A 242 -25.39 1.57 -60.22
N MET A 243 -24.31 1.43 -60.99
CA MET A 243 -24.12 2.14 -62.28
C MET A 243 -25.19 1.82 -63.34
N SER A 244 -25.89 0.68 -63.22
CA SER A 244 -26.95 0.30 -64.15
C SER A 244 -28.24 1.14 -63.99
N GLY A 245 -28.37 1.89 -62.88
CA GLY A 245 -29.54 2.70 -62.56
C GLY A 245 -30.80 1.89 -62.20
N ALA A 246 -30.67 0.58 -62.02
CA ALA A 246 -31.62 -0.34 -61.39
C ALA A 246 -33.11 -0.15 -61.76
N THR A 247 -33.40 0.20 -63.02
CA THR A 247 -34.78 0.38 -63.49
C THR A 247 -35.46 -1.00 -63.55
N ASN A 248 -36.27 -1.30 -62.52
CA ASN A 248 -36.90 -2.59 -62.20
C ASN A 248 -36.09 -3.57 -61.32
N ALA A 249 -35.24 -3.09 -60.40
CA ALA A 249 -34.65 -3.97 -59.39
C ALA A 249 -35.74 -4.65 -58.55
N THR A 250 -35.71 -5.99 -58.49
CA THR A 250 -36.60 -6.76 -57.61
C THR A 250 -35.93 -7.00 -56.27
N TYR A 251 -36.74 -7.28 -55.26
CA TYR A 251 -36.27 -7.69 -53.94
C TYR A 251 -35.20 -8.78 -54.02
N GLU A 252 -35.41 -9.83 -54.82
CA GLU A 252 -34.48 -10.96 -54.94
C GLU A 252 -33.14 -10.54 -55.55
N SER A 253 -33.16 -9.62 -56.51
CA SER A 253 -31.92 -9.11 -57.12
C SER A 253 -31.10 -8.25 -56.16
N CYS A 254 -31.76 -7.39 -55.37
CA CYS A 254 -31.11 -6.57 -54.35
C CYS A 254 -30.60 -7.40 -53.17
N ALA A 255 -31.44 -8.32 -52.66
CA ALA A 255 -31.08 -9.23 -51.58
C ALA A 255 -29.89 -10.12 -51.95
N ALA A 256 -29.81 -10.60 -53.20
CA ALA A 256 -28.68 -11.40 -53.65
C ALA A 256 -27.35 -10.61 -53.69
N VAL A 257 -27.37 -9.34 -54.08
CA VAL A 257 -26.18 -8.47 -54.07
C VAL A 257 -25.75 -8.16 -52.64
N TYR A 258 -26.69 -7.78 -51.78
CA TYR A 258 -26.41 -7.54 -50.36
C TYR A 258 -25.83 -8.77 -49.67
N GLN A 259 -26.47 -9.95 -49.83
CA GLN A 259 -26.03 -11.17 -49.16
C GLN A 259 -24.62 -11.57 -49.60
N LYS A 260 -24.27 -11.43 -50.88
CA LYS A 260 -22.90 -11.67 -51.35
C LYS A 260 -21.88 -10.76 -50.68
N LEU A 261 -22.17 -9.47 -50.57
CA LEU A 261 -21.31 -8.50 -49.89
C LEU A 261 -21.17 -8.82 -48.40
N TYR A 262 -22.28 -9.12 -47.74
CA TYR A 262 -22.33 -9.50 -46.33
C TYR A 262 -21.52 -10.77 -46.06
N ASP A 263 -21.79 -11.85 -46.80
CA ASP A 263 -21.11 -13.14 -46.65
C ASP A 263 -19.60 -13.01 -46.90
N ALA A 264 -19.20 -12.24 -47.92
CA ALA A 264 -17.79 -12.03 -48.22
C ALA A 264 -17.08 -11.22 -47.13
N LYS A 265 -17.76 -10.20 -46.56
CA LYS A 265 -17.24 -9.40 -45.45
C LYS A 265 -17.15 -10.22 -44.16
N GLU A 266 -18.20 -10.95 -43.82
CA GLU A 266 -18.24 -11.83 -42.65
C GLU A 266 -17.14 -12.91 -42.73
N ALA A 267 -17.00 -13.57 -43.89
CA ALA A 267 -15.96 -14.57 -44.10
C ALA A 267 -14.54 -13.99 -43.97
N LEU A 268 -14.33 -12.77 -44.46
CA LEU A 268 -13.05 -12.08 -44.33
C LEU A 268 -12.77 -11.68 -42.88
N GLU A 269 -13.73 -11.06 -42.20
CA GLU A 269 -13.59 -10.64 -40.79
C GLU A 269 -13.40 -11.83 -39.85
N ALA A 270 -14.08 -12.95 -40.10
CA ALA A 270 -13.88 -14.20 -39.37
C ALA A 270 -12.49 -14.82 -39.59
N SER A 271 -11.78 -14.43 -40.67
CA SER A 271 -10.44 -14.95 -40.98
C SER A 271 -9.30 -14.17 -40.35
N VAL A 272 -9.56 -12.99 -39.77
CA VAL A 272 -8.52 -12.15 -39.18
C VAL A 272 -7.77 -12.92 -38.08
N VAL A 273 -6.45 -12.87 -38.11
CA VAL A 273 -5.64 -13.47 -37.04
C VAL A 273 -5.91 -12.69 -35.75
N THR A 274 -6.29 -13.38 -34.68
CA THR A 274 -6.58 -12.78 -33.37
C THR A 274 -5.56 -13.20 -32.32
N PHE A 275 -5.62 -12.60 -31.13
CA PHE A 275 -4.79 -12.98 -30.00
C PHE A 275 -5.33 -14.25 -29.33
N GLU A 276 -4.45 -15.22 -29.09
CA GLU A 276 -4.79 -16.48 -28.45
C GLU A 276 -4.37 -16.51 -26.98
N ASP A 277 -5.15 -17.20 -26.16
CA ASP A 277 -4.83 -17.39 -24.74
C ASP A 277 -3.61 -18.30 -24.58
N GLY A 278 -2.63 -17.89 -23.77
CA GLY A 278 -1.39 -18.62 -23.55
C GLY A 278 -0.36 -18.51 -24.68
N GLN A 279 -0.64 -17.78 -25.77
CA GLN A 279 0.29 -17.65 -26.90
C GLN A 279 1.43 -16.65 -26.60
N TYR A 280 2.62 -16.94 -27.12
CA TYR A 280 3.81 -16.12 -26.96
C TYR A 280 3.99 -15.11 -28.10
N TYR A 281 4.45 -13.91 -27.76
CA TYR A 281 4.68 -12.79 -28.67
C TYR A 281 5.93 -11.99 -28.33
N ILE A 282 6.56 -11.38 -29.33
CA ILE A 282 7.48 -10.24 -29.15
C ILE A 282 6.70 -8.96 -29.45
N ILE A 283 6.73 -8.02 -28.50
CA ILE A 283 6.06 -6.71 -28.60
C ILE A 283 7.09 -5.66 -29.06
N VAL A 284 6.79 -4.99 -30.17
CA VAL A 284 7.69 -4.02 -30.81
C VAL A 284 6.99 -2.68 -30.96
N GLY A 285 7.55 -1.60 -30.40
CA GLY A 285 7.03 -0.24 -30.54
C GLY A 285 7.37 0.39 -31.89
N LYS A 286 6.39 1.04 -32.55
CA LYS A 286 6.52 1.60 -33.91
C LYS A 286 7.59 2.69 -34.01
N ARG A 287 7.57 3.69 -33.11
CA ARG A 287 8.42 4.90 -33.21
C ARG A 287 9.91 4.60 -33.43
N MET A 288 10.44 3.61 -32.71
CA MET A 288 11.87 3.25 -32.73
C MET A 288 12.11 1.84 -33.27
N ASN A 289 11.06 1.14 -33.70
CA ASN A 289 11.08 -0.28 -33.97
C ASN A 289 11.71 -1.10 -32.83
N SER A 290 11.38 -0.72 -31.59
CA SER A 290 12.11 -1.17 -30.40
C SER A 290 11.43 -2.36 -29.73
N GLY A 291 12.19 -3.41 -29.42
CA GLY A 291 11.73 -4.55 -28.63
C GLY A 291 11.54 -4.19 -27.16
N ASN A 292 10.38 -4.56 -26.62
CA ASN A 292 10.03 -4.36 -25.22
C ASN A 292 10.38 -5.62 -24.40
N TYR A 293 10.95 -5.44 -23.21
CA TYR A 293 11.25 -6.52 -22.25
C TYR A 293 10.93 -6.06 -20.82
N ALA A 294 10.82 -6.99 -19.88
CA ALA A 294 10.72 -6.67 -18.46
C ALA A 294 12.11 -6.71 -17.81
N ASP A 295 12.42 -5.72 -16.97
CA ASP A 295 13.38 -5.90 -15.89
C ASP A 295 12.65 -6.31 -14.60
N ALA A 296 13.33 -6.23 -13.45
CA ALA A 296 12.76 -6.61 -12.17
C ALA A 296 11.62 -5.68 -11.69
N GLU A 297 11.54 -4.45 -12.22
CA GLU A 297 10.64 -3.41 -11.71
C GLU A 297 9.62 -2.94 -12.76
N LYS A 298 9.99 -2.93 -14.04
CA LYS A 298 9.22 -2.25 -15.10
C LYS A 298 9.48 -2.78 -16.51
N VAL A 299 8.64 -2.35 -17.44
CA VAL A 299 8.80 -2.58 -18.88
C VAL A 299 9.78 -1.56 -19.46
N ARG A 300 10.77 -2.08 -20.20
CA ARG A 300 11.91 -1.37 -20.77
C ARG A 300 11.97 -1.56 -22.29
N ILE A 301 12.72 -0.68 -22.97
CA ILE A 301 13.03 -0.77 -24.40
C ILE A 301 14.55 -0.75 -24.61
N THR A 302 15.11 -1.52 -25.54
CA THR A 302 16.56 -1.38 -25.88
C THR A 302 16.89 -1.66 -27.33
N ARG A 303 16.24 -2.67 -27.92
CA ARG A 303 16.71 -3.25 -29.18
C ARG A 303 15.96 -2.68 -30.36
N GLN A 304 16.66 -2.06 -31.30
CA GLN A 304 16.09 -1.72 -32.60
C GLN A 304 16.05 -2.97 -33.48
N TYR A 305 14.85 -3.41 -33.85
CA TYR A 305 14.63 -4.43 -34.87
C TYR A 305 14.77 -3.82 -36.27
N ALA A 306 14.90 -4.68 -37.29
CA ALA A 306 14.90 -4.24 -38.68
C ALA A 306 13.46 -3.92 -39.13
N ALA A 307 13.29 -3.04 -40.12
CA ALA A 307 11.98 -2.52 -40.52
C ALA A 307 10.99 -3.62 -41.01
N ASP A 308 11.52 -4.77 -41.44
CA ASP A 308 10.82 -5.98 -41.83
C ASP A 308 10.39 -6.87 -40.65
N GLY A 309 10.91 -6.64 -39.43
CA GLY A 309 10.42 -7.24 -38.19
C GLY A 309 11.48 -7.93 -37.34
N ILE A 310 11.05 -8.96 -36.59
CA ILE A 310 11.93 -9.78 -35.76
C ILE A 310 12.71 -10.81 -36.61
N PRO A 311 13.89 -11.28 -36.16
CA PRO A 311 14.66 -12.32 -36.87
C PRO A 311 13.86 -13.62 -37.05
N ALA A 312 14.10 -14.32 -38.16
CA ALA A 312 13.45 -15.61 -38.47
C ALA A 312 13.85 -16.73 -37.49
N GLU A 313 15.06 -16.67 -36.92
CA GLU A 313 15.52 -17.58 -35.86
C GLU A 313 15.80 -16.77 -34.60
N LEU A 314 15.14 -17.11 -33.49
CA LEU A 314 15.38 -16.51 -32.19
C LEU A 314 16.47 -17.28 -31.43
N THR A 315 17.33 -16.54 -30.77
CA THR A 315 18.39 -17.01 -29.87
C THR A 315 17.99 -16.81 -28.42
N PHE A 316 18.72 -17.40 -27.48
CA PHE A 316 18.45 -17.21 -26.05
C PHE A 316 18.49 -15.75 -25.58
N ASN A 317 19.30 -14.90 -26.24
CA ASN A 317 19.33 -13.45 -25.96
C ASN A 317 17.98 -12.76 -26.25
N ASP A 318 17.11 -13.42 -27.01
CA ASP A 318 15.80 -12.92 -27.39
C ASP A 318 14.72 -13.30 -26.38
N ALA A 319 14.98 -14.28 -25.50
CA ALA A 319 14.01 -14.82 -24.54
C ALA A 319 13.39 -13.72 -23.65
N LYS A 320 14.18 -12.72 -23.25
CA LYS A 320 13.69 -11.60 -22.41
C LYS A 320 12.62 -10.73 -23.08
N TYR A 321 12.58 -10.71 -24.41
CA TYR A 321 11.59 -9.95 -25.20
C TYR A 321 10.32 -10.76 -25.49
N VAL A 322 10.24 -12.02 -25.02
CA VAL A 322 9.07 -12.88 -25.19
C VAL A 322 8.07 -12.60 -24.08
N TRP A 323 6.81 -12.42 -24.47
CA TRP A 323 5.67 -12.15 -23.61
C TRP A 323 4.58 -13.18 -23.86
N GLN A 324 3.89 -13.62 -22.83
CA GLN A 324 2.72 -14.50 -22.91
C GLN A 324 1.47 -13.69 -22.60
N LEU A 325 0.45 -13.82 -23.45
CA LEU A 325 -0.86 -13.19 -23.21
C LEU A 325 -1.81 -14.20 -22.58
N HIS A 326 -2.44 -13.84 -21.46
CA HIS A 326 -3.46 -14.65 -20.79
C HIS A 326 -4.79 -13.89 -20.78
N LYS A 327 -5.89 -14.51 -21.21
CA LYS A 327 -7.21 -13.87 -21.21
C LYS A 327 -7.66 -13.57 -19.78
N ALA A 328 -8.20 -12.37 -19.56
CA ALA A 328 -8.75 -12.01 -18.26
C ALA A 328 -10.04 -12.81 -17.97
N GLU A 329 -10.25 -13.24 -16.71
CA GLU A 329 -11.38 -14.09 -16.31
C GLU A 329 -12.75 -13.45 -16.60
N ASN A 330 -12.82 -12.12 -16.59
CA ASN A 330 -14.02 -11.34 -16.90
C ASN A 330 -14.30 -11.23 -18.43
N GLY A 331 -13.48 -11.87 -19.27
CA GLY A 331 -13.57 -11.81 -20.74
C GLY A 331 -13.13 -10.49 -21.36
N LYS A 332 -12.58 -9.55 -20.57
CA LYS A 332 -12.23 -8.19 -21.01
C LYS A 332 -10.71 -7.98 -20.96
N GLY A 333 -10.05 -8.22 -22.09
CA GLY A 333 -8.62 -7.95 -22.29
C GLY A 333 -7.69 -9.11 -21.90
N PHE A 334 -6.40 -8.81 -21.82
CA PHE A 334 -5.32 -9.77 -21.55
C PHE A 334 -4.41 -9.30 -20.41
N TYR A 335 -3.98 -10.25 -19.57
CA TYR A 335 -2.78 -10.09 -18.75
C TYR A 335 -1.55 -10.35 -19.61
N ILE A 336 -0.53 -9.50 -19.47
CA ILE A 336 0.70 -9.56 -20.29
C ILE A 336 1.85 -9.99 -19.38
N GLN A 337 2.29 -11.24 -19.49
CA GLN A 337 3.35 -11.82 -18.67
C GLN A 337 4.68 -11.84 -19.42
N ASN A 338 5.78 -11.45 -18.79
CA ASN A 338 7.11 -11.65 -19.38
C ASN A 338 7.57 -13.10 -19.20
N TYR A 339 8.16 -13.68 -20.24
CA TYR A 339 8.58 -15.07 -20.23
C TYR A 339 9.74 -15.37 -19.27
N VAL A 340 10.73 -14.47 -19.16
CA VAL A 340 11.93 -14.70 -18.35
C VAL A 340 11.68 -14.39 -16.88
N THR A 341 11.07 -13.23 -16.59
CA THR A 341 10.86 -12.79 -15.21
C THR A 341 9.62 -13.41 -14.57
N LYS A 342 8.72 -14.00 -15.37
CA LYS A 342 7.42 -14.59 -14.95
C LYS A 342 6.46 -13.61 -14.28
N THR A 343 6.75 -12.30 -14.35
CA THR A 343 5.90 -11.23 -13.80
C THR A 343 4.98 -10.65 -14.87
N TYR A 344 3.90 -10.00 -14.43
CA TYR A 344 2.86 -9.39 -15.25
C TYR A 344 3.03 -7.87 -15.29
N ALA A 345 2.79 -7.26 -16.45
CA ALA A 345 2.72 -5.82 -16.54
C ALA A 345 1.50 -5.28 -15.77
N SER A 346 1.67 -4.17 -15.07
CA SER A 346 0.64 -3.57 -14.21
C SER A 346 0.49 -2.07 -14.44
N TYR A 347 -0.56 -1.46 -13.87
CA TYR A 347 -0.88 -0.04 -14.03
C TYR A 347 -0.64 0.74 -12.74
N ASN A 348 0.02 1.90 -12.85
CA ASN A 348 0.06 2.90 -11.78
C ASN A 348 -0.83 4.09 -12.15
N SER A 349 -1.54 4.66 -11.18
CA SER A 349 -2.55 5.70 -11.42
C SER A 349 -1.97 7.06 -11.84
N SER A 350 -0.65 7.20 -11.93
CA SER A 350 0.03 8.42 -12.39
C SER A 350 0.14 8.45 -13.91
N ALA A 351 -0.49 9.43 -14.57
CA ALA A 351 -0.54 9.61 -16.04
C ALA A 351 0.82 9.89 -16.73
N SER A 352 1.94 9.70 -16.04
CA SER A 352 3.32 9.87 -16.53
C SER A 352 4.28 8.80 -15.97
N GLY A 353 3.76 7.74 -15.34
CA GLY A 353 4.54 6.65 -14.77
C GLY A 353 5.03 5.65 -15.82
N THR A 354 6.12 4.93 -15.50
CA THR A 354 6.55 3.74 -16.24
C THR A 354 5.55 2.60 -16.02
N VAL A 355 5.53 1.61 -16.91
CA VAL A 355 4.72 0.39 -16.73
C VAL A 355 5.40 -0.54 -15.71
N PRO A 356 4.90 -0.70 -14.47
CA PRO A 356 5.49 -1.60 -13.48
C PRO A 356 5.26 -3.09 -13.78
N MET A 357 6.04 -3.95 -13.14
CA MET A 357 5.86 -5.41 -13.13
C MET A 357 5.37 -5.90 -11.76
N THR A 358 4.49 -6.91 -11.73
CA THR A 358 3.96 -7.55 -10.50
C THR A 358 4.00 -9.08 -10.61
N GLU A 359 4.16 -9.79 -9.50
CA GLU A 359 4.12 -11.27 -9.50
C GLU A 359 2.73 -11.81 -9.87
N GLU A 360 1.68 -11.13 -9.40
CA GLU A 360 0.29 -11.50 -9.66
C GLU A 360 -0.32 -10.69 -10.83
N PRO A 361 -1.29 -11.25 -11.57
CA PRO A 361 -1.97 -10.58 -12.68
C PRO A 361 -2.99 -9.54 -12.19
N VAL A 362 -2.51 -8.36 -11.78
CA VAL A 362 -3.35 -7.31 -11.19
C VAL A 362 -4.12 -6.48 -12.23
N THR A 363 -3.54 -6.21 -13.39
CA THR A 363 -4.15 -5.36 -14.43
C THR A 363 -4.25 -6.09 -15.77
N ALA A 364 -5.47 -6.19 -16.31
CA ALA A 364 -5.69 -6.61 -17.68
C ALA A 364 -5.63 -5.41 -18.65
N TYR A 365 -5.28 -5.66 -19.91
CA TYR A 365 -5.17 -4.64 -20.96
C TYR A 365 -6.07 -4.97 -22.15
N TYR A 366 -6.74 -3.95 -22.69
CA TYR A 366 -7.29 -3.99 -24.03
C TYR A 366 -6.17 -3.84 -25.05
N ILE A 367 -6.15 -4.70 -26.07
CA ILE A 367 -5.20 -4.65 -27.18
C ILE A 367 -6.00 -4.34 -28.44
N ASN A 368 -6.10 -3.05 -28.79
CA ASN A 368 -7.03 -2.57 -29.81
C ASN A 368 -6.28 -2.21 -31.09
N ALA A 369 -6.76 -2.69 -32.24
CA ALA A 369 -6.20 -2.32 -33.53
C ALA A 369 -6.49 -0.84 -33.84
N ASN A 370 -5.47 -0.11 -34.31
CA ASN A 370 -5.68 1.26 -34.79
C ASN A 370 -6.20 1.23 -36.23
N THR A 371 -7.45 1.65 -36.42
CA THR A 371 -8.14 1.67 -37.72
C THR A 371 -8.33 3.07 -38.29
N THR A 372 -8.08 4.12 -37.50
CA THR A 372 -8.41 5.51 -37.87
C THR A 372 -7.28 6.20 -38.65
N ASN A 373 -6.02 5.86 -38.39
CA ASN A 373 -4.87 6.44 -39.08
C ASN A 373 -4.25 5.42 -40.06
N ALA A 374 -4.29 5.74 -41.36
CA ALA A 374 -3.76 4.87 -42.40
C ALA A 374 -2.28 4.48 -42.21
N SER A 375 -1.46 5.32 -41.57
CA SER A 375 -0.05 5.04 -41.27
C SER A 375 0.16 4.10 -40.08
N HIS A 376 -0.90 3.79 -39.33
CA HIS A 376 -0.89 2.96 -38.12
C HIS A 376 -1.57 1.59 -38.32
N LYS A 377 -2.10 1.31 -39.52
CA LYS A 377 -2.70 0.01 -39.85
C LYS A 377 -1.74 -1.15 -39.51
N GLY A 378 -2.27 -2.21 -38.91
CA GLY A 378 -1.49 -3.36 -38.43
C GLY A 378 -0.72 -3.12 -37.12
N HIS A 379 -1.02 -2.04 -36.39
CA HIS A 379 -0.51 -1.79 -35.04
C HIS A 379 -1.65 -1.70 -34.03
N PHE A 380 -1.28 -1.88 -32.77
CA PHE A 380 -2.20 -1.99 -31.65
C PHE A 380 -1.83 -1.01 -30.55
N ASN A 381 -2.84 -0.47 -29.90
CA ASN A 381 -2.72 0.20 -28.63
C ASN A 381 -2.87 -0.79 -27.48
N ILE A 382 -2.06 -0.65 -26.44
CA ILE A 382 -2.15 -1.44 -25.21
C ILE A 382 -2.69 -0.54 -24.09
N ILE A 383 -3.94 -0.75 -23.69
CA ILE A 383 -4.72 0.18 -22.85
C ILE A 383 -5.14 -0.54 -21.57
N PRO A 384 -4.81 -0.04 -20.36
CA PRO A 384 -5.20 -0.68 -19.13
C PRO A 384 -6.73 -0.63 -18.96
N THR A 385 -7.31 -1.76 -18.57
CA THR A 385 -8.78 -1.88 -18.38
C THR A 385 -9.32 -0.99 -17.26
N THR A 386 -8.46 -0.58 -16.33
CA THR A 386 -8.78 0.33 -15.21
C THR A 386 -8.72 1.81 -15.59
N ASN A 387 -8.10 2.17 -16.73
CA ASN A 387 -8.08 3.55 -17.23
C ASN A 387 -7.94 3.58 -18.76
N THR A 388 -9.05 3.86 -19.44
CA THR A 388 -9.10 3.87 -20.91
C THR A 388 -8.56 5.15 -21.55
N ASN A 389 -8.14 6.14 -20.78
CA ASN A 389 -7.67 7.43 -21.29
C ASN A 389 -6.16 7.47 -21.57
N THR A 390 -5.41 6.41 -21.24
CA THR A 390 -3.96 6.33 -21.49
C THR A 390 -3.58 4.97 -22.05
N ALA A 391 -2.59 4.89 -22.93
CA ALA A 391 -2.02 3.64 -23.45
C ALA A 391 -0.53 3.52 -23.10
N TRP A 392 0.06 2.33 -23.26
CA TRP A 392 1.52 2.19 -23.29
C TRP A 392 2.10 3.13 -24.34
N ASN A 393 3.22 3.79 -24.04
CA ASN A 393 3.91 4.72 -24.94
C ASN A 393 5.43 4.61 -24.81
N THR A 394 6.15 4.68 -25.94
CA THR A 394 7.63 4.71 -26.01
C THR A 394 8.23 6.13 -26.12
N HIS A 395 7.60 7.19 -25.61
CA HIS A 395 8.03 8.60 -25.74
C HIS A 395 9.17 9.00 -24.80
N ASN A 396 9.40 8.26 -23.72
CA ASN A 396 10.43 8.64 -22.75
C ASN A 396 11.83 8.17 -23.19
N THR A 397 12.44 8.90 -24.13
CA THR A 397 13.75 8.58 -24.71
C THR A 397 14.95 8.83 -23.78
N ALA A 398 14.75 9.41 -22.59
CA ALA A 398 15.85 9.68 -21.66
C ALA A 398 16.19 8.50 -20.74
N ALA A 399 15.32 7.50 -20.64
CA ALA A 399 15.45 6.40 -19.67
C ALA A 399 15.17 5.00 -20.23
N ASP A 400 14.96 4.83 -21.54
CA ASP A 400 14.71 3.53 -22.16
C ASP A 400 13.52 2.77 -21.53
N ASP A 401 12.45 3.50 -21.17
CA ASP A 401 11.26 3.00 -20.46
C ASP A 401 10.00 3.02 -21.35
N VAL A 402 9.07 2.08 -21.09
CA VAL A 402 7.67 2.19 -21.56
C VAL A 402 6.85 2.87 -20.47
N GLY A 403 6.11 3.91 -20.81
CA GLY A 403 5.23 4.65 -19.89
C GLY A 403 3.78 4.69 -20.36
N TYR A 404 2.96 5.50 -19.69
CA TYR A 404 1.57 5.74 -20.08
C TYR A 404 1.40 7.13 -20.72
N TYR A 405 0.64 7.24 -21.81
CA TYR A 405 0.35 8.53 -22.48
C TYR A 405 -1.08 8.61 -23.05
N GLY A 406 -1.62 9.82 -23.15
CA GLY A 406 -3.06 10.08 -23.35
C GLY A 406 -3.54 10.36 -24.78
N PHE A 407 -2.73 10.13 -25.83
CA PHE A 407 -3.07 10.43 -27.23
C PHE A 407 -3.15 9.16 -28.09
N ILE A 408 -4.01 8.24 -27.67
CA ILE A 408 -4.07 6.83 -28.10
C ILE A 408 -4.14 6.63 -29.63
N ALA A 409 -4.72 7.54 -30.41
CA ALA A 409 -4.91 7.36 -31.87
C ALA A 409 -3.84 8.02 -32.77
N ASP A 410 -3.19 9.10 -32.32
CA ASP A 410 -2.41 9.99 -33.18
C ASP A 410 -0.88 9.88 -32.99
N ASP A 411 -0.42 9.30 -31.88
CA ASP A 411 1.01 9.20 -31.59
C ASP A 411 1.60 7.84 -32.01
N GLU A 412 2.72 7.85 -32.75
CA GLU A 412 3.50 6.66 -33.09
C GLU A 412 4.05 5.92 -31.86
N GLY A 413 4.23 6.65 -30.75
CA GLY A 413 4.70 6.08 -29.48
C GLY A 413 3.73 5.09 -28.85
N ASP A 414 2.43 5.25 -29.10
CA ASP A 414 1.36 4.41 -28.56
C ASP A 414 1.06 3.18 -29.44
N GLN A 415 1.81 2.99 -30.53
CA GLN A 415 1.57 1.96 -31.53
C GLN A 415 2.55 0.80 -31.37
N PHE A 416 2.03 -0.41 -31.17
CA PHE A 416 2.84 -1.63 -31.01
C PHE A 416 2.45 -2.69 -32.04
N ARG A 417 3.44 -3.47 -32.48
CA ARG A 417 3.24 -4.67 -33.30
C ARG A 417 3.56 -5.91 -32.48
N PHE A 418 2.79 -6.96 -32.69
CA PHE A 418 2.94 -8.26 -32.05
C PHE A 418 3.40 -9.29 -33.07
N TYR A 419 4.52 -9.93 -32.78
CA TYR A 419 5.04 -11.03 -33.59
C TYR A 419 4.90 -12.34 -32.82
N SER A 420 4.09 -13.27 -33.31
CA SER A 420 3.90 -14.57 -32.67
C SER A 420 5.22 -15.35 -32.61
N VAL A 421 5.47 -16.01 -31.48
CA VAL A 421 6.62 -16.88 -31.26
C VAL A 421 6.13 -18.32 -31.06
N ASP A 422 6.71 -19.26 -31.80
CA ASP A 422 6.39 -20.68 -31.67
C ASP A 422 6.74 -21.19 -30.25
N GLU A 423 5.83 -21.96 -29.65
CA GLU A 423 6.01 -22.55 -28.32
C GLU A 423 7.27 -23.42 -28.24
N GLU A 424 7.64 -24.13 -29.31
CA GLU A 424 8.83 -24.98 -29.34
C GLU A 424 10.14 -24.16 -29.30
N VAL A 425 10.12 -22.94 -29.86
CA VAL A 425 11.25 -22.00 -29.75
C VAL A 425 11.40 -21.53 -28.30
N VAL A 426 10.28 -21.22 -27.65
CA VAL A 426 10.23 -20.80 -26.24
C VAL A 426 10.71 -21.91 -25.31
N LYS A 427 10.23 -23.16 -25.50
CA LYS A 427 10.73 -24.36 -24.79
C LYS A 427 12.23 -24.59 -24.95
N GLY A 428 12.80 -24.23 -26.10
CA GLY A 428 14.24 -24.26 -26.34
C GLY A 428 15.06 -23.35 -25.39
N PHE A 429 14.43 -22.33 -24.81
CA PHE A 429 15.04 -21.44 -23.83
C PHE A 429 14.98 -21.96 -22.39
N ASP A 430 14.02 -22.82 -22.03
CA ASP A 430 13.83 -23.30 -20.65
C ASP A 430 15.10 -23.95 -20.07
N ALA A 431 15.76 -24.80 -20.86
CA ALA A 431 16.99 -25.46 -20.43
C ALA A 431 18.14 -24.46 -20.19
N GLN A 432 18.18 -23.38 -20.98
CA GLN A 432 19.19 -22.33 -20.84
C GLN A 432 18.87 -21.39 -19.67
N LEU A 433 17.61 -21.05 -19.43
CA LEU A 433 17.17 -20.29 -18.24
C LEU A 433 17.45 -21.07 -16.96
N ALA A 434 17.13 -22.37 -16.93
CA ALA A 434 17.45 -23.23 -15.80
C ALA A 434 18.97 -23.31 -15.54
N GLN A 435 19.77 -23.36 -16.61
CA GLN A 435 21.23 -23.36 -16.51
C GLN A 435 21.77 -22.00 -16.02
N GLU A 436 21.23 -20.88 -16.50
CA GLU A 436 21.58 -19.54 -16.05
C GLU A 436 21.23 -19.33 -14.58
N ALA A 437 20.07 -19.80 -14.11
CA ALA A 437 19.69 -19.76 -12.71
C ALA A 437 20.71 -20.50 -11.81
N LEU A 438 21.14 -21.70 -12.21
CA LEU A 438 22.19 -22.44 -11.51
C LEU A 438 23.54 -21.71 -11.52
N ASN A 439 23.90 -21.09 -12.64
CA ASN A 439 25.14 -20.31 -12.75
C ASN A 439 25.12 -19.07 -11.84
N ASN A 440 23.98 -18.38 -11.79
CA ASN A 440 23.76 -17.21 -10.95
C ASN A 440 23.75 -17.56 -9.45
N GLU A 441 23.32 -18.77 -9.07
CA GLU A 441 23.43 -19.26 -7.70
C GLU A 441 24.87 -19.69 -7.33
N LEU A 442 25.57 -20.38 -8.24
CA LEU A 442 26.94 -20.83 -8.00
C LEU A 442 27.91 -19.66 -7.82
N LYS A 443 27.78 -18.61 -8.64
CA LYS A 443 28.71 -17.46 -8.68
C LYS A 443 28.97 -16.83 -7.29
N PRO A 444 27.96 -16.33 -6.55
CA PRO A 444 28.19 -15.73 -5.24
C PRO A 444 28.70 -16.75 -4.20
N LEU A 445 28.20 -17.99 -4.22
CA LEU A 445 28.68 -19.05 -3.32
C LEU A 445 30.16 -19.36 -3.54
N PHE A 446 30.56 -19.48 -4.81
CA PHE A 446 31.94 -19.72 -5.21
C PHE A 446 32.87 -18.58 -4.80
N ILE A 447 32.46 -17.33 -5.05
CA ILE A 447 33.20 -16.13 -4.62
C ILE A 447 33.40 -16.13 -3.10
N ALA A 448 32.33 -16.37 -2.32
CA ALA A 448 32.39 -16.39 -0.87
C ALA A 448 33.30 -17.52 -0.34
N ALA A 449 33.09 -18.75 -0.83
CA ALA A 449 33.89 -19.90 -0.44
C ALA A 449 35.37 -19.74 -0.80
N SER A 450 35.67 -19.22 -2.00
CA SER A 450 37.05 -18.95 -2.43
C SER A 450 37.69 -17.86 -1.57
N SER A 451 36.97 -16.78 -1.27
CA SER A 451 37.47 -15.68 -0.44
C SER A 451 37.81 -16.17 0.97
N SER A 452 36.92 -16.92 1.61
CA SER A 452 37.14 -17.47 2.96
C SER A 452 38.27 -18.49 2.98
N TYR A 453 38.33 -19.36 1.98
CA TYR A 453 39.42 -20.34 1.85
C TYR A 453 40.79 -19.67 1.72
N ASN A 454 40.88 -18.52 1.03
CA ASN A 454 42.14 -17.80 0.81
C ASN A 454 42.48 -16.76 1.89
N LYS A 455 41.52 -16.35 2.73
CA LYS A 455 41.65 -15.23 3.67
C LYS A 455 42.88 -15.33 4.60
N GLU A 456 43.10 -16.51 5.17
CA GLU A 456 44.17 -16.80 6.13
C GLU A 456 45.18 -17.84 5.60
N ARG A 457 45.28 -17.94 4.27
CA ARG A 457 46.38 -18.66 3.58
C ARG A 457 47.47 -17.65 3.27
N ILE A 458 48.41 -17.50 4.18
CA ILE A 458 49.45 -16.48 4.07
C ILE A 458 50.66 -17.03 3.33
N TYR A 459 51.09 -16.29 2.31
CA TYR A 459 52.28 -16.55 1.53
C TYR A 459 53.24 -15.38 1.68
N THR A 460 54.51 -15.67 1.98
CA THR A 460 55.58 -14.69 2.19
C THR A 460 56.68 -14.86 1.14
N SER A 461 57.64 -13.94 1.11
CA SER A 461 58.81 -14.03 0.22
C SER A 461 60.09 -13.82 1.03
N ASP A 462 61.13 -14.59 0.70
CA ASP A 462 62.49 -14.35 1.20
C ASP A 462 63.26 -13.35 0.32
N GLU A 463 62.70 -13.00 -0.86
CA GLU A 463 63.34 -12.10 -1.84
C GLU A 463 63.16 -10.62 -1.45
N THR A 464 62.17 -10.29 -0.61
CA THR A 464 61.85 -8.92 -0.21
C THR A 464 61.16 -8.86 1.16
N ALA A 465 61.25 -7.72 1.85
CA ALA A 465 60.47 -7.44 3.05
C ALA A 465 59.15 -6.72 2.69
N ASN A 466 58.10 -6.97 3.48
CA ASN A 466 56.88 -6.15 3.45
C ASN A 466 57.13 -4.85 4.25
N ASP A 467 57.82 -3.89 3.65
CA ASP A 467 58.28 -2.65 4.29
C ASP A 467 57.77 -1.37 3.60
N GLY A 468 57.03 -1.52 2.50
CA GLY A 468 56.53 -0.38 1.71
C GLY A 468 57.62 0.36 0.92
N VAL A 469 58.82 -0.20 0.78
CA VAL A 469 59.97 0.39 0.08
C VAL A 469 60.14 -0.26 -1.30
N PHE A 470 60.39 0.56 -2.32
CA PHE A 470 60.56 0.15 -3.72
C PHE A 470 61.89 0.68 -4.28
N THR A 471 62.59 -0.13 -5.07
CA THR A 471 63.90 0.24 -5.65
C THR A 471 63.78 0.72 -7.10
N SER A 472 64.76 1.53 -7.52
CA SER A 472 65.01 1.89 -8.91
C SER A 472 66.46 1.52 -9.27
N PRO A 473 66.71 0.68 -10.30
CA PRO A 473 65.72 0.04 -11.17
C PRO A 473 64.84 -0.97 -10.41
N ALA A 474 63.70 -1.33 -11.03
CA ALA A 474 62.80 -2.35 -10.50
C ALA A 474 63.50 -3.71 -10.30
N ASP A 475 63.03 -4.44 -9.30
CA ASP A 475 63.53 -5.74 -8.84
C ASP A 475 62.44 -6.82 -8.91
N GLY A 476 62.77 -8.06 -8.51
CA GLY A 476 61.83 -9.18 -8.55
C GLY A 476 61.64 -9.77 -9.95
N LYS A 477 60.40 -10.14 -10.27
CA LYS A 477 60.00 -10.83 -11.51
C LYS A 477 59.44 -9.89 -12.58
N VAL A 478 59.04 -8.69 -12.18
CA VAL A 478 58.53 -7.64 -13.08
C VAL A 478 59.53 -6.49 -13.09
N LEU A 479 60.39 -6.46 -14.09
CA LEU A 479 61.54 -5.57 -14.20
C LEU A 479 61.28 -4.37 -15.12
N SER A 480 60.27 -4.45 -15.99
CA SER A 480 59.96 -3.39 -16.95
C SER A 480 58.49 -3.38 -17.38
N ALA A 481 58.06 -2.27 -18.00
CA ALA A 481 56.68 -2.06 -18.41
C ALA A 481 56.22 -3.03 -19.51
N GLU A 482 57.14 -3.58 -20.30
CA GLU A 482 56.86 -4.58 -21.34
C GLU A 482 56.31 -5.89 -20.78
N GLN A 483 56.51 -6.14 -19.48
CA GLN A 483 55.94 -7.29 -18.77
C GLN A 483 54.51 -7.04 -18.25
N LEU A 484 53.95 -5.87 -18.50
CA LEU A 484 52.64 -5.45 -18.00
C LEU A 484 51.72 -5.04 -19.14
N THR A 485 50.47 -5.50 -19.11
CA THR A 485 49.41 -4.99 -19.98
C THR A 485 48.11 -4.81 -19.20
N SER A 486 47.18 -4.00 -19.72
CA SER A 486 45.86 -3.82 -19.11
C SER A 486 44.81 -3.59 -20.18
N ASN A 487 43.59 -4.10 -19.97
CA ASN A 487 42.44 -3.81 -20.83
C ASN A 487 41.90 -2.38 -20.68
N ALA A 488 42.40 -1.64 -19.69
CA ALA A 488 41.81 -0.39 -19.25
C ALA A 488 42.90 0.66 -18.97
N VAL A 489 43.90 0.83 -19.84
CA VAL A 489 44.90 1.90 -19.64
C VAL A 489 44.25 3.27 -19.85
N GLU A 490 44.41 4.21 -18.92
CA GLU A 490 43.92 5.58 -19.09
C GLU A 490 44.72 6.32 -20.20
N PRO A 491 44.05 6.91 -21.21
CA PRO A 491 44.76 7.55 -22.32
C PRO A 491 45.56 8.81 -21.97
N ASN A 492 45.16 9.54 -20.92
CA ASN A 492 45.68 10.89 -20.65
C ASN A 492 46.58 10.99 -19.41
N GLU A 493 46.61 9.96 -18.56
CA GLU A 493 47.42 9.94 -17.35
C GLU A 493 47.73 8.49 -16.93
N GLY A 494 48.67 8.35 -16.00
CA GLY A 494 48.88 7.11 -15.27
C GLY A 494 49.32 5.89 -16.09
N SER A 495 50.50 6.00 -16.72
CA SER A 495 51.11 4.95 -17.54
C SER A 495 51.47 3.68 -16.75
N LEU A 496 51.45 2.52 -17.42
CA LEU A 496 51.96 1.24 -16.87
C LEU A 496 53.44 1.31 -16.47
N ALA A 497 54.23 2.16 -17.13
CA ALA A 497 55.66 2.32 -16.81
C ALA A 497 55.90 2.88 -15.41
N TYR A 498 54.92 3.60 -14.85
CA TYR A 498 55.00 4.14 -13.49
C TYR A 498 54.91 3.05 -12.41
N LEU A 499 54.40 1.86 -12.75
CA LEU A 499 54.37 0.75 -11.78
C LEU A 499 55.75 0.17 -11.44
N VAL A 500 56.78 0.50 -12.22
CA VAL A 500 58.11 -0.13 -12.17
C VAL A 500 59.27 0.88 -12.22
N ASP A 501 59.00 2.17 -12.01
CA ASP A 501 60.04 3.22 -12.08
C ASP A 501 60.78 3.43 -10.74
N GLY A 502 60.22 2.92 -9.63
CA GLY A 502 60.75 3.09 -8.28
C GLY A 502 60.42 4.46 -7.67
N ASN A 503 59.51 5.21 -8.28
CA ASN A 503 59.04 6.52 -7.85
C ASN A 503 57.58 6.47 -7.37
N ILE A 504 57.40 6.48 -6.05
CA ILE A 504 56.08 6.40 -5.41
C ILE A 504 55.12 7.56 -5.69
N GLU A 505 55.62 8.65 -6.31
CA GLU A 505 54.82 9.82 -6.69
C GLU A 505 54.14 9.67 -8.06
N THR A 506 54.63 8.75 -8.90
CA THR A 506 53.95 8.36 -10.14
C THR A 506 52.97 7.22 -9.84
N TYR A 507 51.99 7.00 -10.72
CA TYR A 507 50.98 5.96 -10.52
C TYR A 507 50.39 5.49 -11.84
N PHE A 508 49.98 4.24 -11.91
CA PHE A 508 49.05 3.75 -12.93
C PHE A 508 47.62 4.15 -12.59
N HIS A 509 46.81 4.46 -13.61
CA HIS A 509 45.37 4.65 -13.48
C HIS A 509 44.62 3.82 -14.53
N SER A 510 43.65 3.02 -14.10
CA SER A 510 42.75 2.35 -15.04
C SER A 510 41.74 3.34 -15.63
N THR A 511 41.32 3.21 -16.88
CA THR A 511 40.59 4.26 -17.57
C THR A 511 39.29 4.65 -16.87
N TRP A 512 39.11 5.94 -16.69
CA TRP A 512 37.86 6.56 -16.24
C TRP A 512 37.23 7.38 -17.38
N SER A 513 38.05 7.91 -18.28
CA SER A 513 37.61 8.79 -19.36
C SER A 513 36.97 8.03 -20.53
N SER A 514 37.35 6.78 -20.78
CA SER A 514 36.88 5.98 -21.91
C SER A 514 35.96 4.83 -21.49
N VAL A 515 35.34 4.14 -22.46
CA VAL A 515 34.51 2.94 -22.22
C VAL A 515 35.36 1.71 -22.49
N VAL A 516 35.46 0.82 -21.52
CA VAL A 516 36.02 -0.53 -21.70
C VAL A 516 34.88 -1.45 -22.13
N ASP A 517 35.13 -2.25 -23.16
CA ASP A 517 34.13 -3.03 -23.88
C ASP A 517 33.41 -4.07 -22.98
N ASN A 518 32.08 -4.17 -23.12
CA ASN A 518 31.18 -5.21 -22.57
C ASN A 518 31.07 -5.43 -21.04
N GLY A 519 31.31 -4.41 -20.21
CA GLY A 519 31.07 -4.56 -18.74
C GLY A 519 32.07 -5.47 -18.03
N ASN A 520 33.23 -5.73 -18.66
CA ASN A 520 34.32 -6.47 -18.05
C ASN A 520 35.01 -5.65 -16.95
N LEU A 521 35.48 -6.34 -15.91
CA LEU A 521 36.30 -5.71 -14.87
C LEU A 521 37.66 -5.27 -15.43
N HIS A 522 38.22 -4.20 -14.86
CA HIS A 522 39.55 -3.73 -15.21
C HIS A 522 40.61 -4.69 -14.65
N HIS A 523 41.64 -5.00 -15.43
CA HIS A 523 42.69 -5.93 -15.00
C HIS A 523 44.10 -5.49 -15.40
N LEU A 524 45.08 -6.05 -14.69
CA LEU A 524 46.51 -5.98 -14.99
C LEU A 524 47.03 -7.39 -15.29
N ASP A 525 47.54 -7.60 -16.49
CA ASP A 525 48.17 -8.83 -16.94
C ASP A 525 49.69 -8.71 -16.81
N ILE A 526 50.31 -9.75 -16.28
CA ILE A 526 51.70 -9.76 -15.80
C ILE A 526 52.44 -10.95 -16.43
N ASP A 527 53.57 -10.70 -17.09
CA ASP A 527 54.56 -11.73 -17.46
C ASP A 527 55.62 -11.85 -16.37
N LEU A 528 55.66 -12.98 -15.67
CA LEU A 528 56.64 -13.23 -14.60
C LEU A 528 58.05 -13.50 -15.13
N GLY A 529 58.22 -13.69 -16.44
CA GLY A 529 59.50 -14.04 -17.07
C GLY A 529 59.93 -15.51 -16.88
N GLU A 530 59.42 -16.17 -15.84
CA GLU A 530 59.61 -17.59 -15.53
C GLU A 530 58.31 -18.23 -14.98
N GLU A 531 58.26 -19.56 -14.92
CA GLU A 531 57.12 -20.28 -14.37
C GLU A 531 57.22 -20.39 -12.84
N LEU A 532 56.24 -19.86 -12.12
CA LEU A 532 56.16 -19.91 -10.66
C LEU A 532 54.82 -20.51 -10.22
N GLN A 533 54.83 -21.30 -9.14
CA GLN A 533 53.60 -21.82 -8.53
C GLN A 533 53.08 -20.89 -7.43
N THR A 534 53.97 -20.35 -6.61
CA THR A 534 53.66 -19.44 -5.51
C THR A 534 54.33 -18.11 -5.77
N ILE A 535 53.55 -17.03 -5.69
CA ILE A 535 54.03 -15.67 -5.97
C ILE A 535 53.58 -14.71 -4.88
N VAL A 536 54.23 -13.57 -4.81
CA VAL A 536 53.89 -12.49 -3.88
C VAL A 536 53.86 -11.17 -4.64
N PHE A 537 52.74 -10.46 -4.57
CA PHE A 537 52.63 -9.08 -5.04
C PHE A 537 53.04 -8.14 -3.91
N LYS A 538 53.93 -7.20 -4.20
CA LYS A 538 54.25 -6.05 -3.35
C LYS A 538 53.77 -4.81 -4.09
N TYR A 539 52.98 -3.98 -3.44
CA TYR A 539 52.31 -2.86 -4.09
C TYR A 539 52.18 -1.67 -3.14
N ALA A 540 52.01 -0.49 -3.73
CA ALA A 540 51.67 0.71 -3.00
C ALA A 540 50.56 1.48 -3.68
N ARG A 541 49.74 2.15 -2.87
CA ARG A 541 48.66 3.01 -3.36
C ARG A 541 49.20 4.35 -3.86
N ARG A 542 48.37 5.08 -4.60
CA ARG A 542 48.60 6.51 -4.87
C ARG A 542 48.53 7.33 -3.57
N TYR A 543 49.36 8.37 -3.44
CA TYR A 543 49.40 9.26 -2.26
C TYR A 543 48.04 9.89 -1.90
N TRP A 544 47.31 10.35 -2.92
CA TRP A 544 46.17 11.27 -2.84
C TRP A 544 45.03 10.84 -1.90
N ALA A 545 44.44 11.79 -1.15
CA ALA A 545 43.58 11.51 0.02
C ALA A 545 42.06 11.52 -0.21
N ASN A 546 41.53 12.12 -1.29
CA ASN A 546 40.07 12.28 -1.46
C ASN A 546 39.37 11.00 -1.98
N GLU A 547 40.04 10.20 -2.82
CA GLU A 547 39.51 8.96 -3.43
C GLU A 547 40.62 7.92 -3.56
N ASN A 548 40.71 7.03 -2.58
CA ASN A 548 41.72 5.98 -2.56
C ASN A 548 41.28 4.81 -3.45
N LEU A 549 41.71 4.80 -4.71
CA LEU A 549 41.33 3.79 -5.70
C LEU A 549 42.28 2.57 -5.71
N SER A 550 43.01 2.32 -4.63
CA SER A 550 43.89 1.14 -4.56
C SER A 550 43.08 -0.17 -4.52
N PRO A 551 43.42 -1.20 -5.33
CA PRO A 551 42.76 -2.50 -5.28
C PRO A 551 42.75 -3.12 -3.88
N THR A 552 41.60 -3.61 -3.42
CA THR A 552 41.45 -4.32 -2.13
C THR A 552 40.99 -5.76 -2.31
N LYS A 553 40.21 -6.04 -3.35
CA LYS A 553 39.78 -7.39 -3.71
C LYS A 553 40.05 -7.63 -5.19
N VAL A 554 40.68 -8.75 -5.48
CA VAL A 554 41.06 -9.12 -6.85
C VAL A 554 40.72 -10.57 -7.16
N ASN A 555 40.36 -10.80 -8.40
CA ASN A 555 40.30 -12.08 -9.05
C ASN A 555 41.68 -12.39 -9.65
N ILE A 556 42.25 -13.54 -9.31
CA ILE A 556 43.53 -13.98 -9.89
C ILE A 556 43.25 -15.03 -10.96
N TYR A 557 43.89 -14.90 -12.11
CA TYR A 557 43.94 -15.94 -13.13
C TYR A 557 45.39 -16.19 -13.56
N ALA A 558 45.69 -17.37 -14.11
CA ALA A 558 47.03 -17.68 -14.65
C ALA A 558 46.96 -18.47 -15.97
N THR A 559 47.97 -18.33 -16.82
CA THR A 559 48.11 -19.09 -18.07
C THR A 559 49.58 -19.25 -18.48
N ASN A 560 49.86 -20.27 -19.30
CA ASN A 560 51.14 -20.45 -20.00
C ASN A 560 51.03 -20.13 -21.51
N ASP A 561 49.82 -19.86 -22.02
CA ASP A 561 49.56 -19.49 -23.41
C ASP A 561 48.66 -18.25 -23.48
N THR A 562 49.24 -17.14 -23.95
CA THR A 562 48.56 -15.86 -24.17
C THR A 562 48.22 -15.62 -25.65
N THR A 563 48.51 -16.59 -26.53
CA THR A 563 48.50 -16.44 -27.99
C THR A 563 47.40 -17.23 -28.71
N ALA A 564 46.84 -18.27 -28.08
CA ALA A 564 45.77 -19.05 -28.69
C ALA A 564 44.45 -18.26 -28.85
N ALA A 565 43.69 -18.54 -29.92
CA ALA A 565 42.35 -18.00 -30.16
C ALA A 565 41.33 -18.34 -29.05
N THR A 566 41.69 -19.23 -28.12
CA THR A 566 40.89 -19.61 -26.94
C THR A 566 41.58 -19.26 -25.62
N GLY A 567 42.71 -18.53 -25.62
CA GLY A 567 43.61 -18.25 -24.48
C GLY A 567 42.94 -18.23 -23.12
N LYS A 568 42.70 -19.42 -22.56
CA LYS A 568 41.82 -19.62 -21.42
C LYS A 568 42.67 -19.38 -20.19
N TRP A 569 42.41 -18.26 -19.53
CA TRP A 569 43.00 -17.96 -18.24
C TRP A 569 42.39 -18.88 -17.17
N ASP A 570 43.22 -19.63 -16.47
CA ASP A 570 42.78 -20.46 -15.36
C ASP A 570 42.53 -19.56 -14.16
N TYR A 571 41.27 -19.34 -13.80
CA TYR A 571 40.92 -18.65 -12.55
C TYR A 571 41.56 -19.37 -11.35
N LYS A 572 42.01 -18.62 -10.35
CA LYS A 572 42.74 -19.12 -9.16
C LYS A 572 42.07 -18.72 -7.84
N GLY A 573 41.04 -17.89 -7.91
CA GLY A 573 40.27 -17.47 -6.73
C GLY A 573 40.24 -15.97 -6.52
N VAL A 574 39.44 -15.58 -5.54
CA VAL A 574 39.37 -14.22 -5.00
C VAL A 574 40.40 -14.08 -3.88
N TYR A 575 41.11 -12.96 -3.87
CA TYR A 575 42.10 -12.62 -2.85
C TYR A 575 41.94 -11.17 -2.38
N THR A 576 42.27 -10.93 -1.12
CA THR A 576 42.26 -9.61 -0.50
C THR A 576 43.66 -9.03 -0.45
N LEU A 577 43.85 -7.84 -1.01
CA LEU A 577 45.10 -7.09 -0.96
C LEU A 577 45.17 -6.29 0.33
N LYS A 578 45.99 -6.74 1.29
CA LYS A 578 46.18 -6.09 2.59
C LYS A 578 47.13 -4.89 2.45
N HIS A 579 46.65 -3.67 2.72
CA HIS A 579 47.46 -2.45 2.80
C HIS A 579 47.79 -2.16 4.27
N ASN A 580 48.89 -2.75 4.76
CA ASN A 580 49.16 -2.86 6.20
C ASN A 580 50.52 -2.29 6.63
N VAL A 581 51.29 -1.70 5.71
CA VAL A 581 52.59 -1.09 6.01
C VAL A 581 52.62 0.37 5.58
N ALA A 582 53.54 1.11 6.20
CA ALA A 582 53.72 2.52 5.89
C ALA A 582 54.60 2.68 4.64
N THR A 583 54.32 3.72 3.86
CA THR A 583 55.16 4.10 2.71
C THR A 583 55.55 5.57 2.84
N HIS A 584 56.78 5.89 2.41
CA HIS A 584 57.31 7.25 2.42
C HIS A 584 56.91 7.95 1.13
N TYR A 585 56.20 9.07 1.23
CA TYR A 585 55.87 9.95 0.11
C TYR A 585 56.54 11.31 0.29
N SER A 586 56.96 11.91 -0.80
CA SER A 586 57.42 13.29 -0.85
C SER A 586 56.19 14.19 -1.02
N LYS A 587 55.69 14.82 0.05
CA LYS A 587 54.46 15.63 -0.01
C LYS A 587 54.61 16.73 -1.05
N HIS A 588 53.92 16.59 -2.17
CA HIS A 588 53.57 17.74 -3.01
C HIS A 588 52.40 18.44 -2.31
N ASN A 589 52.60 19.62 -1.73
CA ASN A 589 51.49 20.45 -1.31
C ASN A 589 50.78 20.97 -2.58
N PRO A 590 49.58 20.49 -2.96
CA PRO A 590 48.88 21.00 -4.15
C PRO A 590 48.34 22.42 -3.92
N LEU A 591 48.39 22.89 -2.66
CA LEU A 591 47.98 24.21 -2.19
C LEU A 591 49.18 24.97 -1.59
N GLY A 592 50.38 24.78 -2.18
CA GLY A 592 51.48 25.71 -1.97
C GLY A 592 51.01 27.09 -2.43
N ASP A 593 51.01 28.02 -1.48
CA ASP A 593 50.66 29.42 -1.58
C ASP A 593 51.10 30.07 -2.90
N LEU A 594 50.47 31.20 -3.24
CA LEU A 594 50.68 32.04 -4.43
C LEU A 594 52.12 32.58 -4.64
N THR A 595 53.14 31.94 -4.07
CA THR A 595 54.53 32.40 -3.95
C THR A 595 55.57 31.49 -4.62
N GLY A 596 55.16 30.36 -5.23
CA GLY A 596 56.03 29.64 -6.19
C GLY A 596 57.22 28.87 -5.60
N GLU A 597 57.19 28.50 -4.31
CA GLU A 597 58.21 27.65 -3.70
C GLU A 597 57.60 26.30 -3.28
N VAL A 598 58.04 25.22 -3.93
CA VAL A 598 57.63 23.83 -3.62
C VAL A 598 58.40 23.38 -2.39
N VAL A 599 57.72 23.31 -1.24
CA VAL A 599 58.26 22.63 -0.05
C VAL A 599 57.95 21.14 -0.20
N ILE A 600 58.99 20.33 -0.40
CA ILE A 600 58.91 18.88 -0.31
C ILE A 600 59.05 18.53 1.18
N GLU A 601 57.96 18.12 1.83
CA GLU A 601 58.01 17.52 3.17
C GLU A 601 57.87 16.00 3.06
N ASP A 602 58.88 15.24 3.47
CA ASP A 602 58.76 13.79 3.55
C ASP A 602 57.65 13.41 4.55
N SER A 603 56.68 12.61 4.09
CA SER A 603 55.50 12.19 4.84
C SER A 603 55.39 10.67 4.87
N ILE A 604 55.32 10.10 6.07
CA ILE A 604 55.06 8.66 6.27
C ILE A 604 53.55 8.43 6.31
N VAL A 605 53.04 7.72 5.31
CA VAL A 605 51.61 7.40 5.21
C VAL A 605 51.39 5.96 5.65
N LYS A 606 50.65 5.76 6.76
CA LYS A 606 50.28 4.42 7.24
C LYS A 606 49.31 3.74 6.26
N ASN A 607 49.35 2.41 6.18
CA ASN A 607 48.46 1.59 5.35
C ASN A 607 48.49 2.02 3.87
N ALA A 608 49.69 2.33 3.37
CA ALA A 608 49.89 2.79 1.99
C ALA A 608 50.60 1.74 1.12
N GLY A 609 51.44 0.92 1.73
CA GLY A 609 52.04 -0.25 1.09
C GLY A 609 51.39 -1.55 1.58
N GLY A 610 51.62 -2.61 0.83
CA GLY A 610 51.19 -3.95 1.19
C GLY A 610 51.91 -5.03 0.42
N MET A 611 51.81 -6.25 0.94
CA MET A 611 52.30 -7.45 0.30
C MET A 611 51.29 -8.57 0.50
N THR A 612 50.87 -9.22 -0.59
CA THR A 612 49.90 -10.31 -0.59
C THR A 612 50.44 -11.42 -1.49
N GLY A 613 50.40 -12.67 -1.04
CA GLY A 613 50.84 -13.80 -1.85
C GLY A 613 49.73 -14.77 -2.22
N PHE A 614 50.03 -15.59 -3.22
CA PHE A 614 49.07 -16.36 -3.99
C PHE A 614 49.67 -17.73 -4.31
N ASP A 615 48.80 -18.73 -4.37
CA ASP A 615 49.12 -20.08 -4.88
C ASP A 615 48.34 -20.30 -6.18
N LEU A 616 49.08 -20.46 -7.27
CA LEU A 616 48.54 -20.66 -8.61
C LEU A 616 48.17 -22.14 -8.85
N GLY A 617 48.50 -23.04 -7.91
CA GLY A 617 48.19 -24.47 -7.95
C GLY A 617 49.07 -25.31 -8.88
N ALA A 618 49.81 -24.67 -9.78
CA ALA A 618 50.83 -25.25 -10.65
C ALA A 618 51.80 -24.13 -11.12
N PRO A 619 52.95 -24.45 -11.72
CA PRO A 619 53.83 -23.44 -12.31
C PRO A 619 53.17 -22.73 -13.51
N TYR A 620 53.04 -21.40 -13.43
CA TYR A 620 52.55 -20.54 -14.52
C TYR A 620 53.48 -19.35 -14.76
N ARG A 621 53.55 -18.90 -16.01
CA ARG A 621 54.33 -17.71 -16.40
C ARG A 621 53.52 -16.41 -16.43
N HIS A 622 52.25 -16.45 -16.86
CA HIS A 622 51.42 -15.26 -16.99
C HIS A 622 50.33 -15.24 -15.92
N VAL A 623 50.11 -14.08 -15.29
CA VAL A 623 49.12 -13.87 -14.22
C VAL A 623 48.28 -12.64 -14.51
N ARG A 624 46.96 -12.74 -14.30
CA ARG A 624 46.01 -11.63 -14.41
C ARG A 624 45.48 -11.27 -13.03
N MET A 625 45.59 -10.01 -12.68
CA MET A 625 44.94 -9.39 -11.53
C MET A 625 43.75 -8.57 -12.01
N GLU A 626 42.55 -9.12 -11.88
CA GLU A 626 41.30 -8.43 -12.21
C GLU A 626 40.70 -7.80 -10.96
N VAL A 627 40.39 -6.52 -10.99
CA VAL A 627 40.02 -5.74 -9.80
C VAL A 627 38.51 -5.78 -9.56
N VAL A 628 38.13 -6.32 -8.40
CA VAL A 628 36.73 -6.48 -7.96
C VAL A 628 36.29 -5.32 -7.06
N SER A 629 37.19 -4.84 -6.20
CA SER A 629 36.92 -3.69 -5.32
C SER A 629 38.19 -2.89 -5.04
N THR A 630 38.01 -1.64 -4.62
CA THR A 630 39.06 -0.72 -4.21
C THR A 630 38.74 -0.10 -2.85
N MET A 631 39.73 0.53 -2.21
CA MET A 631 39.54 1.14 -0.88
C MET A 631 38.40 2.18 -0.87
N SER A 632 38.20 2.92 -1.97
CA SER A 632 37.10 3.88 -2.12
C SER A 632 35.74 3.19 -2.19
N VAL A 633 35.65 2.08 -2.94
CA VAL A 633 34.41 1.29 -3.05
C VAL A 633 34.07 0.63 -1.72
N ASP A 634 35.04 0.05 -1.02
CA ASP A 634 34.80 -0.59 0.27
C ASP A 634 34.38 0.39 1.37
N THR A 635 34.83 1.65 1.30
CA THR A 635 34.53 2.67 2.33
C THR A 635 33.28 3.50 2.02
N LYS A 636 33.00 3.77 0.75
CA LYS A 636 31.92 4.67 0.32
C LYS A 636 30.81 3.93 -0.44
N GLY A 637 30.97 2.65 -0.74
CA GLY A 637 30.09 1.91 -1.65
C GLY A 637 30.27 2.33 -3.12
N ILE A 638 29.52 1.68 -4.01
CA ILE A 638 29.42 2.04 -5.43
C ILE A 638 28.45 3.24 -5.53
N LEU A 639 28.90 4.41 -5.08
CA LEU A 639 28.11 5.64 -5.10
C LEU A 639 28.67 6.60 -6.16
N SER A 640 27.89 6.82 -7.22
CA SER A 640 28.14 7.77 -8.32
C SER A 640 29.38 7.51 -9.19
N SER A 641 29.51 8.24 -10.30
CA SER A 641 30.57 8.12 -11.33
C SER A 641 32.00 8.42 -10.85
N ALA A 642 32.20 8.72 -9.57
CA ALA A 642 33.48 9.12 -8.99
C ALA A 642 34.44 7.93 -8.77
N ASN A 643 33.92 6.75 -8.43
CA ASN A 643 34.76 5.59 -8.11
C ASN A 643 34.52 4.35 -9.00
N ASN A 644 33.56 4.43 -9.93
CA ASN A 644 33.24 3.38 -10.89
C ASN A 644 32.58 3.95 -12.17
N LYS A 645 32.52 3.14 -13.22
CA LYS A 645 31.70 3.36 -14.42
C LYS A 645 30.85 2.13 -14.65
N ASN A 646 29.52 2.27 -14.75
CA ASN A 646 28.62 1.15 -15.03
C ASN A 646 28.83 -0.07 -14.10
N GLY A 647 29.16 0.17 -12.82
CA GLY A 647 29.44 -0.89 -11.85
C GLY A 647 30.84 -1.50 -11.90
N VAL A 648 31.72 -1.03 -12.80
CA VAL A 648 33.13 -1.46 -12.88
C VAL A 648 34.02 -0.47 -12.11
N PRO A 649 34.78 -0.91 -11.09
CA PRO A 649 35.64 -0.03 -10.30
C PRO A 649 36.88 0.43 -11.08
N TYR A 650 37.21 1.72 -10.99
CA TYR A 650 38.52 2.21 -11.40
C TYR A 650 39.55 1.84 -10.34
N PHE A 651 40.81 1.62 -10.74
CA PHE A 651 41.89 1.39 -9.81
C PHE A 651 43.18 2.14 -10.12
N THR A 652 43.96 2.38 -9.07
CA THR A 652 45.28 3.01 -9.14
C THR A 652 46.30 2.28 -8.30
N LEU A 653 47.54 2.21 -8.76
CA LEU A 653 48.69 1.73 -7.99
C LEU A 653 49.88 2.66 -8.26
N ALA A 654 50.60 3.05 -7.22
CA ALA A 654 51.84 3.82 -7.37
C ALA A 654 52.97 2.91 -7.86
N GLU A 655 53.16 1.77 -7.19
CA GLU A 655 54.21 0.80 -7.49
C GLU A 655 53.66 -0.62 -7.44
N PHE A 656 54.25 -1.51 -8.25
CA PHE A 656 53.91 -2.93 -8.28
C PHE A 656 55.15 -3.79 -8.56
N ARG A 657 55.38 -4.81 -7.74
CA ARG A 657 56.43 -5.81 -7.89
C ARG A 657 55.86 -7.21 -7.67
N VAL A 658 56.48 -8.20 -8.28
CA VAL A 658 56.17 -9.61 -8.04
C VAL A 658 57.43 -10.35 -7.66
N TYR A 659 57.35 -11.23 -6.67
CA TYR A 659 58.44 -12.05 -6.16
C TYR A 659 58.03 -13.52 -6.07
N GLY A 660 59.01 -14.42 -5.97
CA GLY A 660 58.75 -15.81 -5.60
C GLY A 660 58.15 -15.90 -4.19
N GLY A 661 57.12 -16.73 -4.02
CA GLY A 661 56.41 -16.90 -2.75
C GLY A 661 56.66 -18.26 -2.09
N LYS A 662 56.37 -18.35 -0.79
CA LYS A 662 56.30 -19.60 -0.01
C LYS A 662 55.13 -19.56 0.96
N PHE A 663 54.51 -20.72 1.25
CA PHE A 663 53.47 -20.82 2.26
C PHE A 663 54.07 -20.64 3.66
N ASP A 664 53.44 -19.82 4.48
CA ASP A 664 53.87 -19.55 5.85
C ASP A 664 52.89 -20.20 6.84
N GLU A 665 53.26 -21.37 7.36
CA GLU A 665 52.43 -22.12 8.32
C GLU A 665 52.20 -21.35 9.63
N GLN A 666 53.19 -20.57 10.08
CA GLN A 666 53.10 -19.82 11.34
C GLN A 666 52.22 -18.58 11.20
N ALA A 667 52.22 -17.94 10.03
CA ALA A 667 51.30 -16.84 9.75
C ALA A 667 49.88 -17.32 9.35
N SER A 668 49.71 -18.60 9.03
CA SER A 668 48.45 -19.20 8.55
C SER A 668 47.77 -20.06 9.62
N LEU A 669 47.86 -19.72 10.91
CA LEU A 669 47.35 -20.58 12.01
C LEU A 669 45.85 -20.88 11.90
N SER A 670 45.02 -19.88 11.56
CA SER A 670 43.57 -20.08 11.38
C SER A 670 43.27 -21.10 10.29
N PHE A 671 43.94 -20.99 9.13
CA PHE A 671 43.82 -21.98 8.06
C PHE A 671 44.39 -23.34 8.46
N THR A 672 45.56 -23.37 9.10
CA THR A 672 46.24 -24.62 9.48
C THR A 672 45.50 -25.39 10.57
N SER A 673 44.69 -24.70 11.39
CA SER A 673 43.85 -25.29 12.44
C SER A 673 42.63 -26.08 11.92
N VAL A 674 42.14 -25.76 10.72
CA VAL A 674 41.09 -26.55 10.06
C VAL A 674 41.66 -27.92 9.72
N SER A 675 40.91 -28.98 10.00
CA SER A 675 41.36 -30.35 9.74
C SER A 675 41.68 -30.55 8.25
N GLU A 676 42.75 -31.32 7.97
CA GLU A 676 43.17 -31.61 6.59
C GLU A 676 42.04 -32.17 5.72
N PRO A 677 41.20 -33.14 6.17
CA PRO A 677 40.09 -33.63 5.35
C PRO A 677 39.10 -32.54 4.94
N VAL A 678 38.79 -31.59 5.84
CA VAL A 678 37.86 -30.49 5.57
C VAL A 678 38.46 -29.50 4.58
N ARG A 679 39.74 -29.12 4.76
CA ARG A 679 40.45 -28.25 3.79
C ARG A 679 40.51 -28.88 2.41
N THR A 680 40.88 -30.17 2.33
CA THR A 680 40.94 -30.91 1.06
C THR A 680 39.58 -31.02 0.40
N ALA A 681 38.51 -31.27 1.17
CA ALA A 681 37.15 -31.31 0.65
C ALA A 681 36.72 -29.97 0.05
N LEU A 682 36.99 -28.85 0.73
CA LEU A 682 36.69 -27.52 0.20
C LEU A 682 37.53 -27.19 -1.03
N ALA A 683 38.84 -27.46 -1.00
CA ALA A 683 39.73 -27.24 -2.15
C ALA A 683 39.26 -28.00 -3.41
N ASN A 684 38.90 -29.27 -3.26
CA ASN A 684 38.41 -30.10 -4.36
C ASN A 684 37.08 -29.57 -4.93
N ASN A 685 36.14 -29.19 -4.06
CA ASN A 685 34.86 -28.64 -4.50
C ASN A 685 34.99 -27.24 -5.11
N LEU A 686 35.91 -26.41 -4.62
CA LEU A 686 36.26 -25.13 -5.24
C LEU A 686 36.82 -25.35 -6.65
N ALA A 687 37.68 -26.36 -6.87
CA ALA A 687 38.21 -26.66 -8.20
C ALA A 687 37.11 -27.11 -9.19
N ILE A 688 36.15 -27.93 -8.72
CA ILE A 688 35.00 -28.37 -9.53
C ILE A 688 34.06 -27.18 -9.83
N ALA A 689 33.69 -26.43 -8.80
CA ALA A 689 32.84 -25.26 -8.90
C ALA A 689 33.44 -24.19 -9.82
N MET A 690 34.75 -23.96 -9.72
CA MET A 690 35.48 -23.05 -10.59
C MET A 690 35.38 -23.45 -12.06
N LYS A 691 35.58 -24.73 -12.38
CA LYS A 691 35.43 -25.22 -13.76
C LYS A 691 34.01 -24.98 -14.27
N ALA A 692 33.01 -25.32 -13.44
CA ALA A 692 31.60 -25.13 -13.78
C ALA A 692 31.22 -23.65 -13.95
N HIS A 693 31.72 -22.77 -13.09
CA HIS A 693 31.55 -21.33 -13.16
C HIS A 693 32.14 -20.76 -14.47
N ASN A 694 33.38 -21.12 -14.80
CA ASN A 694 34.06 -20.64 -16.01
C ASN A 694 33.44 -21.17 -17.31
N GLU A 695 32.78 -22.34 -17.26
CA GLU A 695 32.14 -22.95 -18.43
C GLU A 695 30.64 -22.60 -18.54
N GLY A 696 30.05 -21.90 -17.56
CA GLY A 696 28.61 -21.65 -17.49
C GLY A 696 27.78 -22.94 -17.34
N LYS A 697 28.33 -23.94 -16.64
CA LYS A 697 27.77 -25.30 -16.51
C LYS A 697 27.60 -25.72 -15.05
N ALA A 698 27.13 -24.81 -14.20
CA ALA A 698 26.76 -25.14 -12.83
C ALA A 698 25.71 -26.25 -12.79
N THR A 699 25.83 -27.18 -11.86
CA THR A 699 24.79 -28.18 -11.58
C THR A 699 24.37 -28.07 -10.12
N ARG A 700 23.17 -28.55 -9.80
CA ARG A 700 22.68 -28.61 -8.41
C ARG A 700 23.65 -29.36 -7.51
N GLU A 701 24.18 -30.48 -7.98
CA GLU A 701 25.18 -31.28 -7.25
C GLU A 701 26.46 -30.48 -6.95
N ILE A 702 26.96 -29.68 -7.90
CA ILE A 702 28.16 -28.85 -7.69
C ILE A 702 27.90 -27.78 -6.63
N ILE A 703 26.75 -27.11 -6.70
CA ILE A 703 26.35 -26.07 -5.74
C ILE A 703 26.22 -26.66 -4.33
N ASP A 704 25.47 -27.76 -4.19
CA ASP A 704 25.20 -28.41 -2.91
C ASP A 704 26.49 -28.95 -2.28
N ASN A 705 27.37 -29.56 -3.08
CA ASN A 705 28.66 -30.08 -2.60
C ASN A 705 29.61 -28.94 -2.18
N LEU A 706 29.68 -27.85 -2.95
CA LEU A 706 30.47 -26.68 -2.56
C LEU A 706 29.91 -26.06 -1.28
N LYS A 707 28.60 -25.86 -1.19
CA LYS A 707 27.94 -25.30 -0.01
C LYS A 707 28.24 -26.16 1.22
N LYS A 708 28.07 -27.48 1.12
CA LYS A 708 28.37 -28.39 2.23
C LYS A 708 29.84 -28.31 2.65
N ALA A 709 30.77 -28.35 1.69
CA ALA A 709 32.20 -28.28 2.00
C ALA A 709 32.59 -26.93 2.62
N TYR A 710 31.95 -25.85 2.18
CA TYR A 710 32.15 -24.52 2.74
C TYR A 710 31.58 -24.40 4.16
N ASP A 711 30.35 -24.88 4.38
CA ASP A 711 29.71 -24.90 5.71
C ASP A 711 30.52 -25.78 6.69
N ASP A 712 31.12 -26.88 6.24
CA ASP A 712 32.01 -27.72 7.06
C ASP A 712 33.35 -27.03 7.36
N PHE A 713 33.90 -26.25 6.41
CA PHE A 713 35.08 -25.42 6.64
C PHE A 713 34.83 -24.35 7.70
N LEU A 714 33.72 -23.61 7.61
CA LEU A 714 33.37 -22.57 8.57
C LEU A 714 33.17 -23.09 10.00
N LYS A 715 32.81 -24.37 10.19
CA LYS A 715 32.70 -24.98 11.53
C LYS A 715 34.04 -25.17 12.24
N GLU A 716 35.14 -25.20 11.50
CA GLU A 716 36.50 -25.39 12.03
C GLU A 716 37.39 -24.16 11.84
N PHE A 717 37.01 -23.23 10.96
CA PHE A 717 37.80 -22.05 10.62
C PHE A 717 37.65 -20.95 11.67
N ALA A 718 38.72 -20.68 12.42
CA ALA A 718 38.75 -19.64 13.43
C ALA A 718 39.04 -18.24 12.82
N ASP A 719 37.98 -17.48 12.53
CA ASP A 719 38.07 -16.13 11.98
C ASP A 719 38.08 -15.04 13.06
N ALA A 720 39.28 -14.61 13.45
CA ALA A 720 39.49 -13.57 14.47
C ALA A 720 38.88 -12.20 14.11
N ASP A 721 38.57 -11.95 12.83
CA ASP A 721 37.92 -10.69 12.42
C ASP A 721 36.47 -10.60 12.93
N GLU A 722 35.82 -11.73 13.26
CA GLU A 722 34.48 -11.73 13.87
C GLU A 722 34.47 -10.97 15.21
N VAL A 723 35.53 -11.15 16.03
CA VAL A 723 35.68 -10.41 17.29
C VAL A 723 35.93 -8.93 17.02
N THR A 724 36.71 -8.60 15.98
CA THR A 724 36.97 -7.20 15.60
C THR A 724 35.70 -6.49 15.12
N ALA A 725 34.85 -7.18 14.34
CA ALA A 725 33.55 -6.68 13.93
C ALA A 725 32.62 -6.47 15.14
N ALA A 726 32.53 -7.46 16.04
CA ALA A 726 31.73 -7.36 17.25
C ALA A 726 32.18 -6.20 18.17
N LEU A 727 33.49 -5.98 18.31
CA LEU A 727 34.05 -4.83 19.04
C LEU A 727 33.59 -3.49 18.43
N SER A 728 33.65 -3.36 17.11
CA SER A 728 33.19 -2.16 16.41
C SER A 728 31.69 -1.95 16.62
N GLU A 729 30.90 -3.00 16.45
CA GLU A 729 29.45 -2.95 16.60
C GLU A 729 29.06 -2.54 18.02
N VAL A 730 29.65 -3.14 19.05
CA VAL A 730 29.36 -2.81 20.45
C VAL A 730 29.73 -1.36 20.78
N LYS A 731 30.85 -0.85 20.26
CA LYS A 731 31.22 0.56 20.40
C LYS A 731 30.18 1.48 19.74
N ASP A 732 29.72 1.13 18.55
CA ASP A 732 28.70 1.88 17.82
C ASP A 732 27.34 1.82 18.52
N GLN A 733 26.96 0.68 19.12
CA GLN A 733 25.75 0.54 19.91
C GLN A 733 25.77 1.41 21.17
N LEU A 734 26.92 1.56 21.83
CA LEU A 734 27.03 2.33 23.09
C LEU A 734 27.21 3.84 22.88
N LYS A 735 27.74 4.26 21.72
CA LYS A 735 28.03 5.67 21.39
C LYS A 735 26.81 6.62 21.46
N PRO A 736 25.59 6.24 21.03
CA PRO A 736 24.41 7.09 21.14
C PRO A 736 24.08 7.50 22.58
N TYR A 737 24.23 6.61 23.55
CA TYR A 737 23.91 6.90 24.96
C TYR A 737 24.82 7.98 25.55
N VAL A 738 26.11 7.96 25.18
CA VAL A 738 27.08 9.01 25.55
C VAL A 738 26.73 10.32 24.86
N THR A 739 26.45 10.27 23.56
CA THR A 739 26.17 11.46 22.74
C THR A 739 24.89 12.18 23.19
N ALA A 740 23.89 11.41 23.63
CA ALA A 740 22.62 11.92 24.13
C ALA A 740 22.66 12.34 25.62
N GLY A 741 23.80 12.19 26.30
CA GLY A 741 23.93 12.56 27.72
C GLY A 741 23.12 11.68 28.67
N MET A 742 22.91 10.40 28.31
CA MET A 742 22.02 9.47 29.03
C MET A 742 22.71 8.70 30.17
N ILE A 743 23.93 9.05 30.52
CA ILE A 743 24.78 8.31 31.47
C ILE A 743 25.12 9.22 32.65
N SER A 744 24.84 8.77 33.87
CA SER A 744 25.07 9.54 35.11
C SER A 744 25.55 8.63 36.25
N GLU A 745 26.31 9.20 37.18
CA GLU A 745 26.68 8.55 38.45
C GLU A 745 25.45 8.34 39.35
N GLU A 746 24.53 9.30 39.32
CA GLU A 746 23.23 9.24 39.98
C GLU A 746 22.16 9.31 38.86
N PRO A 747 21.80 8.16 38.24
CA PRO A 747 20.90 8.16 37.10
C PRO A 747 19.46 8.46 37.51
N GLU A 748 18.88 9.46 36.88
CA GLU A 748 17.44 9.73 36.96
C GLU A 748 16.64 8.75 36.08
N ILE A 749 15.32 8.73 36.25
CA ILE A 749 14.39 7.98 35.37
C ILE A 749 14.75 8.21 33.89
N GLY A 750 14.74 7.14 33.10
CA GLY A 750 15.09 7.16 31.67
C GLY A 750 16.60 7.17 31.38
N MET A 751 17.48 7.30 32.37
CA MET A 751 18.93 7.29 32.22
C MET A 751 19.57 5.94 32.59
N PHE A 752 20.86 5.79 32.31
CA PHE A 752 21.68 4.60 32.56
C PHE A 752 22.84 4.90 33.52
N SER A 753 23.34 3.85 34.19
CA SER A 753 24.43 3.96 35.16
C SER A 753 25.79 4.23 34.51
N ALA A 754 26.52 5.23 35.02
CA ALA A 754 27.93 5.47 34.68
C ALA A 754 28.84 4.32 35.09
N THR A 755 28.57 3.67 36.22
CA THR A 755 29.31 2.48 36.68
C THR A 755 29.18 1.33 35.68
N ALA A 756 27.96 0.99 35.26
CA ALA A 756 27.76 -0.09 34.28
C ALA A 756 28.35 0.24 32.90
N LYS A 757 28.35 1.53 32.51
CA LYS A 757 29.06 1.96 31.29
C LYS A 757 30.56 1.74 31.40
N ALA A 758 31.16 2.09 32.53
CA ALA A 758 32.59 1.89 32.77
C ALA A 758 32.97 0.40 32.77
N GLU A 759 32.12 -0.48 33.32
CA GLU A 759 32.28 -1.94 33.26
C GLU A 759 32.22 -2.48 31.82
N ALA A 760 31.29 -1.97 31.02
CA ALA A 760 31.22 -2.32 29.60
C ALA A 760 32.48 -1.86 28.84
N ASP A 761 32.95 -0.63 29.08
CA ASP A 761 34.19 -0.11 28.48
C ASP A 761 35.42 -0.90 28.90
N ALA A 762 35.51 -1.30 30.16
CA ALA A 762 36.59 -2.15 30.65
C ALA A 762 36.58 -3.53 29.97
N THR A 763 35.40 -4.10 29.72
CA THR A 763 35.26 -5.36 28.98
C THR A 763 35.73 -5.21 27.55
N ILE A 764 35.32 -4.13 26.87
CA ILE A 764 35.76 -3.80 25.51
C ILE A 764 37.29 -3.68 25.47
N GLN A 765 37.89 -2.88 26.36
CA GLN A 765 39.34 -2.69 26.41
C GLN A 765 40.10 -3.99 26.70
N ALA A 766 39.58 -4.84 27.59
CA ALA A 766 40.18 -6.13 27.87
C ALA A 766 40.18 -7.04 26.64
N VAL A 767 39.06 -7.14 25.92
CA VAL A 767 38.98 -7.93 24.68
C VAL A 767 39.90 -7.36 23.61
N GLU A 768 39.99 -6.02 23.47
CA GLU A 768 40.94 -5.39 22.54
C GLU A 768 42.40 -5.72 22.87
N ALA A 769 42.78 -5.68 24.15
CA ALA A 769 44.12 -6.04 24.60
C ALA A 769 44.43 -7.52 24.35
N GLU A 770 43.48 -8.42 24.64
CA GLU A 770 43.60 -9.86 24.36
C GLU A 770 43.82 -10.13 22.85
N MET A 771 43.10 -9.41 21.97
CA MET A 771 43.26 -9.55 20.51
C MET A 771 44.59 -8.96 20.01
N ALA A 772 45.04 -7.85 20.59
CA ALA A 772 46.34 -7.26 20.26
C ALA A 772 47.51 -8.15 20.68
N GLU A 773 47.44 -8.74 21.88
CA GLU A 773 48.44 -9.68 22.39
C GLU A 773 48.49 -10.95 21.53
N ALA A 774 47.34 -11.51 21.15
CA ALA A 774 47.30 -12.69 20.28
C ALA A 774 47.96 -12.42 18.92
N LYS A 775 47.74 -11.23 18.36
CA LYS A 775 48.35 -10.78 17.11
C LYS A 775 49.85 -10.55 17.23
N GLU A 776 50.32 -9.91 18.32
CA GLU A 776 51.75 -9.65 18.55
C GLU A 776 52.53 -10.95 18.75
N ASN A 777 51.95 -11.89 19.49
CA ASN A 777 52.57 -13.19 19.76
C ASN A 777 52.41 -14.21 18.62
N GLY A 778 51.62 -13.90 17.59
CA GLY A 778 51.31 -14.82 16.50
C GLY A 778 50.60 -16.09 16.97
N THR A 779 49.70 -15.98 17.93
CA THR A 779 48.95 -17.12 18.49
C THR A 779 47.56 -17.22 17.89
N LEU A 780 47.10 -18.45 17.64
CA LEU A 780 45.73 -18.72 17.19
C LEU A 780 44.72 -18.28 18.25
N VAL A 781 43.74 -17.46 17.86
CA VAL A 781 42.50 -17.29 18.62
C VAL A 781 41.52 -18.36 18.15
N THR A 782 41.24 -19.34 19.01
CA THR A 782 40.41 -20.49 18.66
C THR A 782 38.93 -20.12 18.48
N LEU A 783 38.15 -20.98 17.82
CA LEU A 783 36.70 -20.81 17.68
C LEU A 783 35.96 -20.67 19.01
N GLU A 784 36.39 -21.41 20.04
CA GLU A 784 35.81 -21.31 21.38
C GLU A 784 36.11 -19.95 22.02
N GLU A 785 37.34 -19.44 21.85
CA GLU A 785 37.73 -18.13 22.34
C GLU A 785 37.02 -16.99 21.58
N ILE A 786 36.86 -17.10 20.26
CA ILE A 786 36.09 -16.15 19.45
C ILE A 786 34.67 -16.03 20.01
N LYS A 787 33.96 -17.17 20.15
CA LYS A 787 32.59 -17.20 20.68
C LYS A 787 32.52 -16.65 22.11
N ALA A 788 33.47 -17.02 22.96
CA ALA A 788 33.52 -16.53 24.34
C ALA A 788 33.76 -15.02 24.43
N LYS A 789 34.61 -14.46 23.57
CA LYS A 789 34.87 -13.01 23.50
C LYS A 789 33.66 -12.24 22.98
N ILE A 790 32.98 -12.73 21.92
CA ILE A 790 31.75 -12.12 21.41
C ILE A 790 30.66 -12.14 22.50
N ALA A 791 30.43 -13.29 23.14
CA ALA A 791 29.45 -13.40 24.22
C ALA A 791 29.74 -12.47 25.41
N ARG A 792 31.03 -12.26 25.76
CA ARG A 792 31.44 -11.29 26.79
C ARG A 792 31.05 -9.86 26.40
N LEU A 793 31.24 -9.47 25.14
CA LEU A 793 30.88 -8.15 24.63
C LEU A 793 29.35 -7.95 24.60
N GLU A 794 28.60 -8.95 24.13
CA GLU A 794 27.13 -8.92 24.13
C GLU A 794 26.57 -8.80 25.55
N THR A 795 27.11 -9.60 26.49
CA THR A 795 26.73 -9.55 27.90
C THR A 795 27.02 -8.19 28.52
N ALA A 796 28.14 -7.55 28.16
CA ALA A 796 28.48 -6.21 28.64
C ALA A 796 27.45 -5.16 28.19
N VAL A 797 27.00 -5.22 26.94
CA VAL A 797 25.94 -4.34 26.43
C VAL A 797 24.59 -4.62 27.11
N GLU A 798 24.23 -5.89 27.28
CA GLU A 798 23.00 -6.29 27.94
C GLU A 798 22.96 -5.82 29.39
N ASN A 799 24.03 -6.03 30.14
CA ASN A 799 24.16 -5.58 31.53
C ASN A 799 24.08 -4.06 31.63
N PHE A 800 24.72 -3.32 30.72
CA PHE A 800 24.57 -1.86 30.65
C PHE A 800 23.11 -1.46 30.43
N LYS A 801 22.43 -2.06 29.43
CA LYS A 801 21.03 -1.72 29.09
C LYS A 801 20.04 -2.04 30.22
N LYS A 802 20.31 -3.06 31.04
CA LYS A 802 19.52 -3.40 32.24
C LYS A 802 19.55 -2.32 33.33
N THR A 803 20.51 -1.40 33.29
CA THR A 803 20.61 -0.29 34.25
C THR A 803 19.73 0.92 33.90
N LEU A 804 18.89 0.81 32.87
CA LEU A 804 17.87 1.81 32.59
C LEU A 804 16.97 2.01 33.83
N VAL A 805 16.93 3.23 34.34
CA VAL A 805 16.10 3.55 35.50
C VAL A 805 14.66 3.73 35.05
N TYR A 806 13.76 2.93 35.60
CA TYR A 806 12.31 3.00 35.34
C TYR A 806 11.57 3.75 36.45
N PRO A 807 10.33 4.20 36.22
CA PRO A 807 9.46 4.73 37.28
C PRO A 807 9.22 3.70 38.40
N GLU A 808 9.10 4.17 39.64
CA GLU A 808 8.94 3.30 40.81
C GLU A 808 7.47 2.92 41.06
N VAL A 809 7.24 1.65 41.42
CA VAL A 809 5.91 1.15 41.78
C VAL A 809 5.43 1.83 43.07
N GLY A 810 4.17 2.26 43.07
CA GLY A 810 3.52 2.94 44.20
C GLY A 810 3.65 4.46 44.16
N LYS A 811 4.58 5.01 43.37
CA LYS A 811 4.73 6.46 43.20
C LYS A 811 3.71 7.04 42.20
N ILE A 812 3.50 8.35 42.32
CA ILE A 812 2.55 9.12 41.50
C ILE A 812 3.36 10.07 40.61
N TYR A 813 2.99 10.10 39.33
CA TYR A 813 3.65 10.91 38.32
C TYR A 813 2.64 11.75 37.52
N ALA A 814 3.08 12.93 37.12
CA ALA A 814 2.51 13.65 35.99
C ALA A 814 3.24 13.24 34.71
N LEU A 815 2.48 13.01 33.63
CA LEU A 815 3.03 12.62 32.33
C LEU A 815 3.11 13.83 31.41
N ARG A 816 4.34 14.20 31.02
CA ARG A 816 4.64 15.43 30.27
C ARG A 816 5.14 15.20 28.86
N GLY A 817 4.77 16.05 27.90
CA GLY A 817 5.37 16.01 26.56
C GLY A 817 6.83 16.46 26.57
N GLY A 818 7.69 15.70 25.90
CA GLY A 818 9.15 15.88 25.94
C GLY A 818 9.76 16.72 24.80
N LEU A 819 8.98 17.12 23.79
CA LEU A 819 9.48 17.80 22.60
C LEU A 819 9.72 19.30 22.83
N ALA A 820 10.94 19.77 22.57
CA ALA A 820 11.27 21.19 22.44
C ALA A 820 11.87 21.45 21.04
N LYS A 821 11.07 21.52 19.97
CA LYS A 821 11.59 21.86 18.64
C LYS A 821 11.03 23.18 18.12
N LYS A 822 11.92 23.99 17.54
CA LYS A 822 11.64 25.22 16.82
C LYS A 822 11.45 24.85 15.34
N ASN A 823 10.24 24.89 14.80
CA ASN A 823 10.02 24.79 13.35
C ASN A 823 9.31 26.07 12.85
N THR A 824 9.26 26.24 11.52
CA THR A 824 8.89 27.46 10.80
C THR A 824 7.39 27.81 10.84
N TYR A 825 6.58 27.03 11.59
CA TYR A 825 5.15 27.29 11.83
C TYR A 825 4.94 27.74 13.28
N GLU A 826 4.99 29.06 13.51
CA GLU A 826 5.11 29.74 14.82
C GLU A 826 4.06 29.39 15.91
N HIS A 827 3.06 28.53 15.64
CA HIS A 827 1.98 28.23 16.58
C HIS A 827 1.78 26.74 16.91
N ARG A 828 2.35 25.80 16.15
CA ARG A 828 2.12 24.35 16.38
C ARG A 828 3.16 23.71 17.29
N ASP A 829 4.34 24.30 17.40
CA ASP A 829 5.53 23.63 17.94
C ASP A 829 5.80 23.91 19.43
N SER A 830 5.12 24.88 20.05
CA SER A 830 5.31 25.24 21.47
C SER A 830 4.44 24.45 22.43
N MET A 831 3.32 23.85 21.97
CA MET A 831 2.31 23.25 22.84
C MET A 831 2.73 21.89 23.43
N VAL A 832 3.60 21.14 22.76
CA VAL A 832 3.93 19.75 23.18
C VAL A 832 4.85 19.73 24.41
N LEU A 833 5.79 20.67 24.50
CA LEU A 833 6.70 20.73 25.65
C LEU A 833 5.90 20.95 26.95
N ASN A 834 6.11 20.09 27.93
CA ASN A 834 5.47 20.12 29.25
C ASN A 834 3.94 19.95 29.25
N SER A 835 3.33 19.58 28.12
CA SER A 835 1.90 19.26 28.08
C SER A 835 1.54 18.10 28.99
N LEU A 836 0.50 18.24 29.79
CA LEU A 836 0.04 17.24 30.75
C LEU A 836 -1.06 16.36 30.18
N ILE A 837 -0.91 15.05 30.32
CA ILE A 837 -1.95 14.08 29.94
C ILE A 837 -2.95 13.92 31.09
N TYR A 838 -4.25 13.99 30.78
CA TYR A 838 -5.31 13.84 31.76
C TYR A 838 -6.53 13.08 31.24
N ALA A 839 -7.27 12.51 32.19
CA ALA A 839 -8.53 11.83 31.94
C ALA A 839 -9.72 12.77 32.17
N THR A 840 -10.68 12.78 31.23
CA THR A 840 -11.93 13.55 31.35
C THR A 840 -13.08 12.75 31.98
N GLY A 841 -12.88 11.45 32.19
CA GLY A 841 -13.87 10.55 32.79
C GLY A 841 -13.62 9.07 32.46
N ASN A 842 -14.61 8.23 32.78
CA ASN A 842 -14.61 6.77 32.66
C ASN A 842 -15.33 6.25 31.40
N ALA A 843 -15.55 7.09 30.39
CA ALA A 843 -16.13 6.65 29.11
C ALA A 843 -15.11 5.85 28.29
N SER A 844 -15.49 4.64 27.85
CA SER A 844 -14.64 3.75 27.03
C SER A 844 -14.49 4.20 25.57
N THR A 845 -15.28 5.18 25.15
CA THR A 845 -15.21 5.82 23.83
C THR A 845 -14.51 7.17 23.83
N ALA A 846 -14.30 7.80 25.00
CA ALA A 846 -13.63 9.10 25.11
C ALA A 846 -12.11 8.94 25.07
N GLY A 847 -11.45 9.75 24.24
CA GLY A 847 -9.99 9.81 24.21
C GLY A 847 -9.41 10.64 25.36
N LEU A 848 -8.26 10.22 25.85
CA LEU A 848 -7.39 10.99 26.73
C LEU A 848 -7.05 12.34 26.12
N LYS A 849 -6.89 13.33 27.01
CA LYS A 849 -6.63 14.70 26.63
C LYS A 849 -5.26 15.14 27.10
N TYR A 850 -4.76 16.20 26.48
CA TYR A 850 -3.60 16.91 26.98
C TYR A 850 -3.83 18.42 26.95
N ILE A 851 -3.16 19.13 27.86
CA ILE A 851 -3.16 20.58 27.93
C ILE A 851 -1.74 21.09 28.15
N GLN A 852 -1.38 22.20 27.51
CA GLN A 852 -0.11 22.86 27.76
C GLN A 852 -0.14 23.50 29.16
N ASP A 853 0.75 23.05 30.04
CA ASP A 853 0.97 23.67 31.34
C ASP A 853 1.89 24.89 31.17
N SER A 854 1.27 26.04 30.89
CA SER A 854 1.98 27.32 30.71
C SER A 854 2.36 28.02 32.02
N LEU A 855 1.86 27.51 33.16
CA LEU A 855 2.06 28.09 34.49
C LEU A 855 3.10 27.32 35.32
N HIS A 856 3.42 26.08 34.94
CA HIS A 856 4.35 25.19 35.65
C HIS A 856 3.94 24.89 37.10
N THR A 857 2.64 24.86 37.37
CA THR A 857 2.11 24.61 38.72
C THR A 857 1.01 23.55 38.63
N ILE A 858 1.33 22.31 39.01
CA ILE A 858 0.34 21.29 39.36
C ILE A 858 0.15 21.38 40.87
N ASP A 859 -1.07 21.67 41.31
CA ASP A 859 -1.43 21.42 42.70
C ASP A 859 -1.84 19.95 42.80
N PRO A 860 -1.02 19.10 43.44
CA PRO A 860 -1.27 17.67 43.45
C PRO A 860 -2.58 17.31 44.17
N SER A 861 -3.00 18.12 45.16
CA SER A 861 -4.25 17.91 45.89
C SER A 861 -5.47 18.26 45.03
N GLU A 862 -5.35 19.21 44.10
CA GLU A 862 -6.47 19.67 43.27
C GLU A 862 -6.53 19.08 41.84
N ASN A 863 -5.48 18.38 41.41
CA ASN A 863 -5.29 18.01 40.00
C ASN A 863 -5.25 16.50 39.76
N LEU A 864 -6.03 15.70 40.50
CA LEU A 864 -6.02 14.24 40.40
C LEU A 864 -6.26 13.69 38.97
N ASN A 865 -6.96 14.43 38.10
CA ASN A 865 -7.17 14.04 36.69
C ASN A 865 -5.88 13.94 35.87
N TYR A 866 -4.83 14.67 36.28
CA TYR A 866 -3.54 14.76 35.61
C TYR A 866 -2.50 13.79 36.18
N LEU A 867 -2.83 13.10 37.27
CA LEU A 867 -1.91 12.29 38.05
C LEU A 867 -2.12 10.81 37.81
N TRP A 868 -1.01 10.10 37.68
CA TRP A 868 -0.94 8.70 37.29
C TRP A 868 -0.10 7.92 38.30
N LYS A 869 -0.72 6.98 39.00
CA LYS A 869 -0.03 6.06 39.91
C LYS A 869 0.56 4.90 39.13
N VAL A 870 1.81 4.56 39.40
CA VAL A 870 2.45 3.35 38.88
C VAL A 870 2.00 2.16 39.73
N GLU A 871 1.23 1.24 39.15
CA GLU A 871 0.79 0.03 39.87
C GLU A 871 1.70 -1.17 39.66
N SER A 872 2.43 -1.18 38.54
CA SER A 872 3.43 -2.21 38.23
C SER A 872 4.47 -1.63 37.28
N CYS A 873 5.73 -1.97 37.47
CA CYS A 873 6.80 -1.63 36.55
C CYS A 873 7.89 -2.70 36.59
N GLU A 874 7.83 -3.67 35.68
CA GLU A 874 8.77 -4.79 35.61
C GLU A 874 9.08 -5.14 34.15
N ASN A 875 10.31 -5.55 33.86
CA ASN A 875 10.76 -5.97 32.51
C ASN A 875 10.47 -4.95 31.39
N GLY A 876 10.51 -3.65 31.70
CA GLY A 876 10.21 -2.60 30.73
C GLY A 876 8.72 -2.41 30.41
N GLN A 877 7.82 -3.03 31.18
CA GLN A 877 6.37 -2.83 31.11
C GLN A 877 5.86 -2.07 32.31
N ILE A 878 5.00 -1.08 32.07
CA ILE A 878 4.40 -0.24 33.11
C ILE A 878 2.88 -0.29 33.08
N SER A 879 2.24 -0.20 34.24
CA SER A 879 0.80 0.04 34.37
C SER A 879 0.54 1.33 35.13
N LEU A 880 -0.30 2.19 34.56
CA LEU A 880 -0.56 3.55 35.04
C LEU A 880 -2.05 3.71 35.31
N ARG A 881 -2.43 3.92 36.57
CA ARG A 881 -3.81 4.20 37.00
C ARG A 881 -4.00 5.70 37.21
N ASN A 882 -5.01 6.29 36.60
CA ASN A 882 -5.37 7.70 36.80
C ASN A 882 -6.09 7.90 38.14
N LEU A 883 -5.69 8.92 38.92
CA LEU A 883 -6.22 9.09 40.28
C LEU A 883 -7.67 9.62 40.35
N ALA A 884 -8.12 10.42 39.37
CA ALA A 884 -9.51 10.90 39.37
C ALA A 884 -10.50 9.84 38.88
N THR A 885 -10.11 8.97 37.95
CA THR A 885 -11.04 8.02 37.32
C THR A 885 -10.91 6.60 37.83
N GLY A 886 -9.75 6.23 38.39
CA GLY A 886 -9.45 4.85 38.78
C GLY A 886 -9.20 3.90 37.60
N TYR A 887 -9.31 4.38 36.35
CA TYR A 887 -9.01 3.64 35.14
C TYR A 887 -7.52 3.71 34.77
N TYR A 888 -7.10 2.79 33.91
CA TYR A 888 -5.75 2.67 33.39
C TYR A 888 -5.61 3.29 32.00
N LEU A 889 -4.39 3.67 31.63
CA LEU A 889 -4.08 4.03 30.24
C LEU A 889 -4.18 2.78 29.33
N ASP A 890 -4.96 2.85 28.24
CA ASP A 890 -5.34 1.67 27.44
C ASP A 890 -4.26 1.20 26.44
N THR A 891 -4.29 -0.09 26.10
CA THR A 891 -3.43 -0.76 25.09
C THR A 891 -4.19 -1.64 24.09
N ILE A 892 -5.49 -1.88 24.28
CA ILE A 892 -6.21 -3.00 23.63
C ILE A 892 -6.88 -2.56 22.31
N ASN A 893 -7.48 -1.38 22.26
CA ASN A 893 -8.35 -0.97 21.14
C ASN A 893 -7.77 0.17 20.27
N ASN A 894 -6.45 0.37 20.31
CA ASN A 894 -5.81 1.49 19.63
C ASN A 894 -5.56 1.20 18.13
N ARG A 895 -5.87 2.17 17.27
CA ARG A 895 -5.65 2.13 15.82
C ARG A 895 -4.78 3.30 15.40
N ASN A 896 -4.00 3.17 14.34
CA ASN A 896 -3.16 4.26 13.86
C ASN A 896 -4.01 5.54 13.59
N GLY A 897 -3.58 6.67 14.15
CA GLY A 897 -4.28 7.96 14.07
C GLY A 897 -5.50 8.14 14.98
N ALA A 898 -5.89 7.15 15.77
CA ALA A 898 -7.03 7.25 16.70
C ALA A 898 -6.64 7.87 18.04
N SER A 899 -7.62 8.40 18.78
CA SER A 899 -7.39 8.86 20.15
C SER A 899 -7.13 7.71 21.10
N LEU A 900 -6.07 7.84 21.90
CA LEU A 900 -5.75 6.93 23.01
C LEU A 900 -6.82 7.06 24.09
N ARG A 901 -7.26 5.95 24.67
CA ARG A 901 -8.37 5.93 25.65
C ARG A 901 -7.91 5.46 27.02
N ASN A 902 -8.83 5.47 27.97
CA ASN A 902 -8.68 4.79 29.25
C ASN A 902 -9.38 3.41 29.22
N ALA A 903 -8.88 2.49 30.03
CA ALA A 903 -9.42 1.14 30.21
C ALA A 903 -9.73 0.88 31.69
N GLU A 904 -10.84 0.20 31.95
CA GLU A 904 -11.17 -0.26 33.30
C GLU A 904 -10.23 -1.37 33.78
N ALA A 905 -9.92 -2.32 32.89
CA ALA A 905 -8.98 -3.40 33.16
C ALA A 905 -7.53 -2.88 33.18
N GLN A 906 -6.72 -3.44 34.07
CA GLN A 906 -5.30 -3.13 34.13
C GLN A 906 -4.61 -3.41 32.80
N ALA A 907 -3.95 -2.40 32.25
CA ALA A 907 -3.22 -2.46 30.99
C ALA A 907 -1.71 -2.27 31.22
N PHE A 908 -0.90 -2.92 30.38
CA PHE A 908 0.57 -2.92 30.45
C PHE A 908 1.16 -2.30 29.18
N ILE A 909 1.90 -1.22 29.35
CA ILE A 909 2.50 -0.43 28.29
C ILE A 909 3.99 -0.76 28.23
N ASN A 910 4.52 -1.08 27.05
CA ASN A 910 5.98 -1.25 26.93
C ASN A 910 6.65 0.12 26.86
N LEU A 911 7.72 0.29 27.63
CA LEU A 911 8.53 1.49 27.67
C LEU A 911 9.82 1.29 26.87
N GLN A 912 10.04 2.17 25.90
CA GLN A 912 11.29 2.28 25.17
C GLN A 912 11.95 3.62 25.52
N THR A 913 13.26 3.65 25.78
CA THR A 913 13.96 4.93 26.03
C THR A 913 13.83 5.85 24.82
N ALA A 914 13.50 7.13 25.08
CA ALA A 914 13.46 8.16 24.05
C ALA A 914 14.82 8.84 23.82
N MET A 915 15.90 8.30 24.41
CA MET A 915 17.24 8.90 24.41
C MET A 915 17.22 10.35 24.92
N SER A 916 16.36 10.62 25.91
CA SER A 916 16.24 11.90 26.62
C SER A 916 16.02 11.63 28.10
N PRO A 917 16.68 12.36 29.04
CA PRO A 917 16.44 12.19 30.47
C PRO A 917 14.95 12.29 30.80
N ARG A 918 14.47 11.36 31.64
CA ARG A 918 13.07 11.17 32.04
C ARG A 918 12.11 10.75 30.93
N GLY A 919 12.58 10.65 29.68
CA GLY A 919 11.76 10.47 28.48
C GLY A 919 11.69 9.03 27.98
N PHE A 920 10.48 8.57 27.68
CA PHE A 920 10.18 7.29 27.08
C PHE A 920 9.20 7.42 25.92
N TYR A 921 9.26 6.46 25.00
CA TYR A 921 8.17 6.13 24.09
C TYR A 921 7.28 5.08 24.74
N PHE A 922 5.97 5.34 24.75
CA PHE A 922 4.97 4.43 25.29
C PHE A 922 4.39 3.63 24.13
N ILE A 923 4.67 2.33 24.08
CA ILE A 923 4.10 1.44 23.07
C ILE A 923 2.75 0.95 23.58
N VAL A 924 1.68 1.45 22.97
CA VAL A 924 0.28 1.31 23.39
C VAL A 924 -0.55 0.44 22.45
N GLY A 925 0.10 -0.37 21.61
CA GLY A 925 -0.57 -1.31 20.71
C GLY A 925 0.26 -1.63 19.47
N LYS A 926 -0.40 -2.26 18.48
CA LYS A 926 0.18 -2.53 17.15
C LYS A 926 -0.82 -2.24 16.03
N SER A 927 -0.30 -1.92 14.85
CA SER A 927 -1.06 -1.80 13.60
C SER A 927 -0.37 -2.67 12.54
N GLY A 928 -0.81 -3.92 12.40
CA GLY A 928 -0.05 -4.94 11.68
C GLY A 928 1.19 -5.33 12.49
N GLU A 929 2.37 -5.30 11.85
CA GLU A 929 3.65 -5.56 12.53
C GLU A 929 4.22 -4.33 13.26
N ASP A 930 3.75 -3.12 12.91
CA ASP A 930 4.25 -1.87 13.48
C ASP A 930 3.72 -1.62 14.90
N ASN A 931 4.61 -1.12 15.78
CA ASN A 931 4.22 -0.63 17.09
C ASN A 931 3.44 0.68 16.98
N LEU A 932 2.40 0.85 17.81
CA LEU A 932 1.70 2.12 18.01
C LEU A 932 2.23 2.81 19.25
N TYR A 933 2.57 4.08 19.12
CA TYR A 933 3.13 4.93 20.16
C TYR A 933 2.14 6.01 20.58
N LEU A 934 2.09 6.31 21.88
CA LEU A 934 1.38 7.48 22.40
C LEU A 934 1.94 8.76 21.75
N ASN A 935 1.07 9.64 21.25
CA ASN A 935 1.48 10.82 20.49
C ASN A 935 0.60 12.06 20.75
N TYR A 936 1.21 13.25 20.77
CA TYR A 936 0.54 14.54 21.02
C TYR A 936 0.00 15.24 19.74
N SER A 937 -0.04 14.59 18.56
CA SER A 937 -0.39 15.20 17.26
C SER A 937 -1.90 15.20 16.93
N GLY A 938 -2.76 15.74 17.79
CA GLY A 938 -4.21 15.84 17.56
C GLY A 938 -4.63 16.94 16.56
N ASN A 939 -5.59 16.65 15.65
CA ASN A 939 -6.19 17.66 14.74
C ASN A 939 -6.94 18.80 15.45
N ASN A 940 -7.36 18.60 16.71
CA ASN A 940 -8.09 19.57 17.54
C ASN A 940 -7.27 20.07 18.74
N PHE A 941 -5.94 19.88 18.74
CA PHE A 941 -4.99 20.39 19.75
C PHE A 941 -5.23 20.01 21.22
N THR A 942 -5.99 18.95 21.49
CA THR A 942 -6.38 18.56 22.87
C THR A 942 -6.42 17.06 23.13
N SER A 943 -6.31 16.19 22.12
CA SER A 943 -6.47 14.73 22.29
C SER A 943 -5.16 14.00 22.07
N VAL A 944 -4.83 13.08 22.98
CA VAL A 944 -3.70 12.17 22.82
C VAL A 944 -4.07 11.12 21.77
N LEU A 945 -3.20 10.94 20.78
CA LEU A 945 -3.39 9.99 19.67
C LEU A 945 -2.42 8.80 19.78
N THR A 946 -2.59 7.83 18.89
CA THR A 946 -1.63 6.74 18.68
C THR A 946 -1.08 6.78 17.26
N TRP A 947 0.25 6.65 17.09
CA TRP A 947 0.91 6.73 15.78
C TRP A 947 1.92 5.59 15.57
N ASN A 948 2.13 5.11 14.35
CA ASN A 948 3.00 3.96 14.07
C ASN A 948 4.49 4.29 13.82
N ALA A 949 4.95 5.48 14.19
CA ALA A 949 6.32 5.91 13.96
C ALA A 949 6.87 6.79 15.10
N VAL A 950 8.18 6.68 15.35
CA VAL A 950 8.94 7.47 16.34
C VAL A 950 10.26 7.99 15.79
N GLY A 951 10.82 9.02 16.44
CA GLY A 951 12.15 9.58 16.21
C GLY A 951 12.61 10.51 17.34
N ALA A 952 13.91 10.80 17.42
CA ALA A 952 14.54 11.54 18.54
C ALA A 952 14.00 12.97 18.81
N ASN A 953 13.14 13.50 17.94
CA ASN A 953 12.49 14.82 18.06
C ASN A 953 11.01 14.73 17.65
N ASP A 954 10.30 13.71 18.11
CA ASP A 954 8.90 13.47 17.77
C ASP A 954 7.90 13.93 18.85
N ASN A 955 6.62 13.94 18.48
CA ASN A 955 5.49 14.19 19.39
C ASN A 955 5.12 12.95 20.23
N SER A 956 6.00 11.96 20.36
CA SER A 956 5.73 10.70 21.09
C SER A 956 6.57 10.57 22.36
N VAL A 957 7.50 11.49 22.62
CA VAL A 957 8.28 11.52 23.86
C VAL A 957 7.40 11.90 25.04
N VAL A 958 7.26 11.00 26.01
CA VAL A 958 6.58 11.22 27.30
C VAL A 958 7.61 11.21 28.42
N LYS A 959 7.62 12.27 29.23
CA LYS A 959 8.47 12.45 30.39
C LYS A 959 7.71 12.19 31.68
N PHE A 960 8.33 11.46 32.60
CA PHE A 960 7.83 11.29 33.96
C PHE A 960 8.25 12.46 34.84
N GLU A 961 7.27 13.19 35.37
CA GLU A 961 7.48 14.13 36.48
C GLU A 961 6.97 13.49 37.79
N GLU A 962 7.88 13.20 38.72
CA GLU A 962 7.50 12.68 40.04
C GLU A 962 6.80 13.77 40.85
N VAL A 963 5.71 13.41 41.51
CA VAL A 963 4.92 14.32 42.34
C VAL A 963 5.14 13.98 43.81
N ASP A 964 6.11 14.67 44.42
CA ASP A 964 6.55 14.46 45.81
C ASP A 964 5.74 15.26 46.85
N ALA A 965 4.81 16.10 46.41
CA ALA A 965 4.08 17.02 47.26
C ALA A 965 2.94 16.37 48.08
N PHE A 966 2.88 15.04 48.09
CA PHE A 966 2.09 14.25 49.04
C PHE A 966 3.02 13.63 50.09
N THR A 967 3.77 14.46 50.83
CA THR A 967 4.63 13.92 51.89
C THR A 967 3.76 13.37 53.02
N PRO A 968 3.98 12.14 53.53
CA PRO A 968 3.16 11.56 54.60
C PRO A 968 3.16 12.34 55.92
N GLU A 969 4.04 13.33 56.06
CA GLU A 969 4.21 14.17 57.24
C GLU A 969 3.31 15.42 57.21
N GLU A 970 2.79 15.80 56.04
CA GLU A 970 1.81 16.89 55.88
C GLU A 970 0.39 16.30 55.89
N GLU A 971 -0.46 16.76 56.80
CA GLU A 971 -1.89 16.38 56.80
C GLU A 971 -2.54 16.95 55.53
N ILE A 972 -2.78 16.10 54.53
CA ILE A 972 -3.61 16.44 53.37
C ILE A 972 -5.05 16.53 53.86
N GLU A 973 -5.58 17.75 53.94
CA GLU A 973 -6.94 17.98 54.46
C GLU A 973 -8.03 17.71 53.41
N THR A 974 -7.71 17.73 52.11
CA THR A 974 -8.66 17.51 51.00
C THR A 974 -7.98 17.00 49.72
N LEU A 975 -8.72 16.23 48.92
CA LEU A 975 -8.34 15.81 47.57
C LEU A 975 -9.47 16.17 46.59
N PHE A 976 -9.13 16.70 45.42
CA PHE A 976 -10.11 17.12 44.43
C PHE A 976 -9.91 16.45 43.06
N ALA A 977 -11.03 16.03 42.47
CA ALA A 977 -11.12 15.68 41.06
C ALA A 977 -11.93 16.75 40.33
N THR A 978 -11.38 17.31 39.25
CA THR A 978 -12.10 18.30 38.43
C THR A 978 -12.90 17.58 37.36
N TRP A 979 -14.21 17.80 37.32
CA TRP A 979 -15.11 17.16 36.37
C TRP A 979 -15.72 18.18 35.40
N PRO A 980 -15.83 17.88 34.09
CA PRO A 980 -16.56 18.73 33.17
C PRO A 980 -18.05 18.84 33.53
N THR A 981 -18.62 20.03 33.39
CA THR A 981 -20.05 20.29 33.66
C THR A 981 -20.73 21.05 32.53
N VAL A 982 -22.06 21.00 32.50
CA VAL A 982 -22.87 21.82 31.60
C VAL A 982 -23.08 23.21 32.21
N SER A 983 -22.62 24.26 31.52
CA SER A 983 -22.91 25.65 31.90
C SER A 983 -24.42 25.92 31.84
N ASP A 984 -24.95 26.58 32.87
CA ASP A 984 -26.38 26.90 33.04
C ASP A 984 -27.31 25.70 32.77
N GLY A 985 -27.12 24.61 33.52
CA GLY A 985 -27.92 23.41 33.29
C GLY A 985 -27.72 22.29 34.29
N TYR A 986 -28.65 21.33 34.24
CA TYR A 986 -28.62 20.11 35.04
C TYR A 986 -27.91 18.96 34.32
N GLN A 987 -27.14 18.17 35.06
CA GLN A 987 -26.55 16.92 34.58
C GLN A 987 -26.60 15.83 35.66
N ILE A 988 -26.66 14.56 35.23
CA ILE A 988 -26.53 13.41 36.14
C ILE A 988 -25.05 13.08 36.28
N MET A 989 -24.61 12.87 37.50
CA MET A 989 -23.25 12.50 37.88
C MET A 989 -23.25 11.16 38.61
N THR A 990 -22.41 10.21 38.15
CA THR A 990 -22.15 8.94 38.84
C THR A 990 -20.63 8.70 38.90
N LEU A 991 -20.03 8.92 40.07
CA LEU A 991 -18.58 8.95 40.21
C LEU A 991 -18.03 7.67 40.86
N PRO A 992 -16.81 7.24 40.52
CA PRO A 992 -16.26 5.98 41.03
C PRO A 992 -15.72 6.10 42.46
N PHE A 993 -15.73 7.27 43.07
CA PHE A 993 -15.27 7.54 44.43
C PHE A 993 -16.36 8.25 45.23
N GLY A 994 -16.27 8.20 46.56
CA GLY A 994 -17.18 8.94 47.44
C GLY A 994 -16.90 10.43 47.38
N VAL A 995 -17.95 11.25 47.36
CA VAL A 995 -17.85 12.72 47.31
C VAL A 995 -18.31 13.30 48.63
N TYR A 996 -17.44 14.09 49.27
CA TYR A 996 -17.83 14.97 50.35
C TYR A 996 -18.42 16.26 49.75
N TYR A 997 -19.74 16.42 49.78
CA TYR A 997 -20.39 17.51 49.07
C TYR A 997 -20.13 18.87 49.73
N VAL A 998 -19.66 19.84 48.94
CA VAL A 998 -19.49 21.24 49.34
C VAL A 998 -20.30 22.12 48.40
N GLU A 999 -21.21 22.89 48.97
CA GLU A 999 -22.04 23.83 48.21
C GLU A 999 -21.19 25.03 47.75
N GLU A 1000 -21.29 25.38 46.46
CA GLU A 1000 -20.65 26.58 45.89
C GLU A 1000 -21.73 27.57 45.46
N GLU A 1001 -21.39 28.86 45.37
CA GLU A 1001 -22.32 29.93 44.98
C GLU A 1001 -23.04 29.65 43.65
N ASN A 1002 -22.35 29.02 42.70
CA ASN A 1002 -22.85 28.73 41.35
C ASN A 1002 -23.07 27.22 41.07
N ALA A 1003 -23.00 26.34 42.08
CA ALA A 1003 -23.20 24.91 41.88
C ALA A 1003 -23.99 24.25 43.03
N LYS A 1004 -25.06 23.53 42.67
CA LYS A 1004 -25.94 22.84 43.65
C LYS A 1004 -26.19 21.39 43.26
N ALA A 1005 -26.11 20.48 44.23
CA ALA A 1005 -26.35 19.06 44.03
C ALA A 1005 -27.69 18.61 44.63
N TYR A 1006 -28.35 17.67 43.96
CA TYR A 1006 -29.68 17.19 44.28
C TYR A 1006 -29.81 15.67 44.14
N THR A 1007 -30.69 15.09 44.94
CA THR A 1007 -31.34 13.80 44.64
C THR A 1007 -32.63 14.06 43.84
N MET A 1008 -33.13 13.06 43.11
CA MET A 1008 -34.38 13.18 42.34
C MET A 1008 -35.48 12.36 43.02
N LEU A 1009 -36.62 13.01 43.30
CA LEU A 1009 -37.75 12.42 44.01
C LEU A 1009 -38.70 11.64 43.09
N GLY A 1010 -38.80 12.04 41.83
CA GLY A 1010 -39.72 11.46 40.85
C GLY A 1010 -40.39 12.52 39.98
N GLU A 1011 -41.28 12.06 39.10
CA GLU A 1011 -42.16 12.91 38.31
C GLU A 1011 -43.40 13.27 39.11
N LYS A 1012 -43.68 14.56 39.25
CA LYS A 1012 -44.91 15.08 39.82
C LYS A 1012 -45.84 15.55 38.70
N ALA A 1013 -47.11 15.15 38.78
CA ALA A 1013 -48.13 15.54 37.82
C ALA A 1013 -48.38 17.06 37.86
N ALA A 1014 -48.69 17.63 36.70
CA ALA A 1014 -49.02 19.05 36.59
C ALA A 1014 -50.31 19.42 37.34
N GLU A 1015 -50.30 20.60 37.98
CA GLU A 1015 -51.51 21.23 38.50
C GLU A 1015 -52.11 22.14 37.41
N GLY A 1016 -53.27 21.78 36.83
CA GLY A 1016 -53.95 22.60 35.81
C GLY A 1016 -53.43 22.40 34.37
N GLU A 1017 -53.21 23.49 33.61
CA GLU A 1017 -52.70 23.46 32.21
C GLU A 1017 -51.15 23.41 32.11
N GLY A 1018 -50.44 23.16 33.22
CA GLY A 1018 -48.97 23.11 33.26
C GLY A 1018 -48.38 21.80 32.74
N ASN A 1019 -47.05 21.76 32.61
CA ASN A 1019 -46.29 20.54 32.31
C ASN A 1019 -45.94 19.77 33.60
N PRO A 1020 -45.79 18.43 33.57
CA PRO A 1020 -45.23 17.67 34.69
C PRO A 1020 -43.80 18.13 35.02
N THR A 1021 -43.36 17.88 36.25
CA THR A 1021 -42.04 18.28 36.74
C THR A 1021 -41.26 17.10 37.30
N LEU A 1022 -39.95 17.06 37.10
CA LEU A 1022 -39.05 16.21 37.87
C LEU A 1022 -38.64 16.97 39.13
N GLU A 1023 -39.08 16.49 40.28
CA GLU A 1023 -38.85 17.14 41.56
C GLU A 1023 -37.48 16.75 42.13
N LEU A 1024 -36.70 17.75 42.54
CA LEU A 1024 -35.33 17.63 43.03
C LEU A 1024 -35.26 18.01 44.50
N LYS A 1025 -34.50 17.25 45.29
CA LYS A 1025 -34.26 17.52 46.71
C LYS A 1025 -32.79 17.81 46.96
N ALA A 1026 -32.51 18.96 47.58
CA ALA A 1026 -31.14 19.43 47.79
C ALA A 1026 -30.36 18.45 48.68
N ILE A 1027 -29.11 18.20 48.30
CA ILE A 1027 -28.13 17.51 49.15
C ILE A 1027 -27.52 18.57 50.06
N ASN A 1028 -27.41 18.31 51.36
CA ASN A 1028 -26.92 19.31 52.30
C ASN A 1028 -25.38 19.38 52.27
N GLU A 1029 -24.83 20.58 52.46
CA GLU A 1029 -23.38 20.76 52.65
C GLU A 1029 -22.85 19.83 53.76
N GLY A 1030 -21.76 19.13 53.48
CA GLY A 1030 -21.11 18.17 54.37
C GLY A 1030 -21.68 16.75 54.34
N GLU A 1031 -22.68 16.47 53.49
CA GLU A 1031 -23.14 15.10 53.26
C GLU A 1031 -22.18 14.32 52.34
N ILE A 1032 -22.02 13.03 52.62
CA ILE A 1032 -21.22 12.11 51.80
C ILE A 1032 -22.13 11.44 50.78
N ILE A 1033 -21.83 11.65 49.50
CA ILE A 1033 -22.39 10.89 48.39
C ILE A 1033 -21.49 9.68 48.17
N ALA A 1034 -21.97 8.49 48.51
CA ALA A 1034 -21.19 7.25 48.37
C ALA A 1034 -20.82 6.97 46.90
N ALA A 1035 -19.65 6.37 46.67
CA ALA A 1035 -19.18 5.96 45.35
C ALA A 1035 -20.24 5.15 44.57
N GLY A 1036 -20.34 5.39 43.26
CA GLY A 1036 -21.31 4.74 42.38
C GLY A 1036 -22.77 5.19 42.57
N THR A 1037 -23.06 6.16 43.45
CA THR A 1037 -24.42 6.68 43.66
C THR A 1037 -24.71 7.83 42.69
N PRO A 1038 -25.77 7.77 41.87
CA PRO A 1038 -26.11 8.85 40.95
C PRO A 1038 -26.73 10.05 41.70
N PHE A 1039 -26.35 11.27 41.32
CA PHE A 1039 -26.95 12.52 41.77
C PHE A 1039 -27.10 13.52 40.62
N VAL A 1040 -27.89 14.57 40.81
CA VAL A 1040 -28.07 15.64 39.82
C VAL A 1040 -27.25 16.86 40.26
N LEU A 1041 -26.41 17.37 39.38
CA LEU A 1041 -25.66 18.61 39.59
C LEU A 1041 -26.21 19.71 38.68
N TYR A 1042 -26.52 20.87 39.25
CA TYR A 1042 -26.75 22.11 38.51
C TYR A 1042 -25.51 23.01 38.63
N THR A 1043 -25.05 23.55 37.50
CA THR A 1043 -24.03 24.60 37.47
C THR A 1043 -24.55 25.84 36.73
N GLY A 1044 -24.24 27.03 37.24
CA GLY A 1044 -24.69 28.32 36.71
C GLY A 1044 -23.97 28.75 35.42
N GLU A 1045 -24.26 29.96 34.94
CA GLU A 1045 -23.60 30.55 33.77
C GLU A 1045 -22.07 30.62 33.94
N GLU A 1046 -21.34 30.38 32.84
CA GLU A 1046 -19.87 30.41 32.75
C GLU A 1046 -19.12 29.29 33.51
N GLN A 1047 -19.81 28.45 34.29
CA GLN A 1047 -19.20 27.30 34.98
C GLN A 1047 -19.22 26.05 34.09
N THR A 1048 -18.04 25.64 33.60
CA THR A 1048 -17.86 24.50 32.68
C THR A 1048 -17.14 23.30 33.32
N ASN A 1049 -16.79 23.43 34.59
CA ASN A 1049 -16.23 22.36 35.40
C ASN A 1049 -16.59 22.57 36.88
N TYR A 1050 -16.52 21.49 37.66
CA TYR A 1050 -16.76 21.50 39.09
C TYR A 1050 -15.71 20.63 39.79
N LYS A 1051 -15.19 21.12 40.92
CA LYS A 1051 -14.19 20.41 41.73
C LYS A 1051 -14.91 19.52 42.75
N MET A 1052 -14.79 18.22 42.57
CA MET A 1052 -15.38 17.21 43.46
C MET A 1052 -14.41 16.89 44.60
N ASN A 1053 -14.83 17.12 45.84
CA ASN A 1053 -14.03 16.77 47.01
C ASN A 1053 -14.22 15.29 47.30
N LEU A 1054 -13.12 14.53 47.35
CA LEU A 1054 -13.19 13.12 47.69
C LEU A 1054 -13.49 12.97 49.19
N ASP A 1055 -14.29 11.95 49.55
CA ASP A 1055 -14.46 11.45 50.94
C ASP A 1055 -13.22 10.64 51.40
N MET A 1056 -12.04 10.96 50.85
CA MET A 1056 -10.78 10.31 51.16
C MET A 1056 -9.62 11.29 51.01
N TYR A 1057 -8.60 11.10 51.86
CA TYR A 1057 -7.45 12.00 51.97
C TYR A 1057 -6.12 11.33 51.60
N ASP A 1058 -6.09 10.00 51.41
CA ASP A 1058 -4.89 9.27 50.99
C ASP A 1058 -4.86 9.10 49.45
N PRO A 1059 -4.04 9.88 48.72
CA PRO A 1059 -3.96 9.82 47.26
C PRO A 1059 -3.33 8.51 46.75
N TYR A 1060 -2.64 7.76 47.61
CA TYR A 1060 -2.03 6.49 47.25
C TYR A 1060 -3.01 5.32 47.32
N ASN A 1061 -4.12 5.45 48.06
CA ASN A 1061 -5.07 4.36 48.32
C ASN A 1061 -6.54 4.79 48.15
N ILE A 1062 -6.86 5.48 47.06
CA ILE A 1062 -8.24 5.87 46.74
C ILE A 1062 -9.09 4.63 46.43
N PRO A 1063 -10.22 4.40 47.14
CA PRO A 1063 -11.13 3.30 46.84
C PRO A 1063 -12.03 3.65 45.64
N TYR A 1064 -11.96 2.85 44.58
CA TYR A 1064 -12.82 3.00 43.41
C TYR A 1064 -13.92 1.93 43.36
N VAL A 1065 -15.12 2.33 42.96
CA VAL A 1065 -16.27 1.47 42.69
C VAL A 1065 -16.76 1.73 41.27
N PHE A 1066 -16.73 0.70 40.43
CA PHE A 1066 -17.20 0.78 39.03
C PHE A 1066 -18.61 0.21 38.84
N GLU A 1067 -19.10 -0.53 39.84
CA GLU A 1067 -20.49 -0.99 39.93
C GLU A 1067 -21.39 0.11 40.47
N VAL A 1068 -22.51 0.36 39.80
CA VAL A 1068 -23.42 1.44 40.19
C VAL A 1068 -24.26 0.98 41.39
N ASN A 1069 -24.40 1.85 42.39
CA ASN A 1069 -25.29 1.61 43.52
C ASN A 1069 -26.72 1.95 43.11
N HIS A 1070 -27.42 0.98 42.49
CA HIS A 1070 -28.80 1.11 42.05
C HIS A 1070 -29.69 -0.01 42.63
N LYS A 1071 -30.93 0.35 42.98
CA LYS A 1071 -31.99 -0.60 43.38
C LYS A 1071 -33.18 -0.54 42.42
N ASP A 1072 -33.78 -1.69 42.14
CA ASP A 1072 -35.01 -1.79 41.33
C ASP A 1072 -36.09 -0.82 41.85
N GLY A 1073 -36.54 0.07 40.96
CA GLY A 1073 -37.58 1.07 41.26
C GLY A 1073 -37.08 2.46 41.65
N GLU A 1074 -35.77 2.72 41.67
CA GLU A 1074 -35.21 4.06 41.88
C GLU A 1074 -35.37 4.99 40.66
N VAL A 1075 -35.46 6.29 40.93
CA VAL A 1075 -35.76 7.35 39.95
C VAL A 1075 -34.62 7.54 38.94
N ILE A 1076 -33.36 7.37 39.35
CA ILE A 1076 -32.20 7.51 38.47
C ILE A 1076 -31.43 6.19 38.45
N THR A 1077 -31.01 5.77 37.27
CA THR A 1077 -30.02 4.72 37.09
C THR A 1077 -28.72 5.35 36.59
N GLY A 1078 -27.68 5.27 37.41
CA GLY A 1078 -26.35 5.80 37.10
C GLY A 1078 -25.56 4.91 36.13
N THR A 1079 -24.49 5.46 35.57
CA THR A 1079 -23.52 4.76 34.74
C THR A 1079 -22.12 5.32 35.03
N VAL A 1080 -21.19 4.49 35.51
CA VAL A 1080 -19.77 4.92 35.63
C VAL A 1080 -19.10 4.85 34.26
N ARG A 1081 -19.31 3.78 33.50
CA ARG A 1081 -18.89 3.65 32.09
C ARG A 1081 -19.98 4.14 31.12
N ASP A 1082 -19.61 4.50 29.90
CA ASP A 1082 -20.58 4.71 28.82
C ASP A 1082 -21.38 3.44 28.50
N MET A 1083 -22.67 3.60 28.20
CA MET A 1083 -23.59 2.50 27.95
C MET A 1083 -24.55 2.84 26.81
N GLU A 1084 -24.83 1.88 25.94
CA GLU A 1084 -25.89 1.98 24.93
C GLU A 1084 -27.15 1.25 25.43
N LEU A 1085 -28.28 1.95 25.48
CA LEU A 1085 -29.56 1.35 25.84
C LEU A 1085 -30.15 0.53 24.67
N GLY A 1086 -30.63 -0.67 24.96
CA GLY A 1086 -31.32 -1.53 23.99
C GLY A 1086 -32.56 -0.87 23.37
N LEU A 1087 -32.94 -1.28 22.16
CA LEU A 1087 -34.09 -0.70 21.42
C LEU A 1087 -35.43 -0.88 22.14
N ASP A 1088 -35.54 -1.90 23.00
CA ASP A 1088 -36.67 -2.22 23.85
C ASP A 1088 -36.79 -1.32 25.08
N VAL A 1089 -35.77 -0.52 25.40
CA VAL A 1089 -35.80 0.44 26.52
C VAL A 1089 -36.37 1.78 26.04
N PHE A 1090 -37.59 2.12 26.45
CA PHE A 1090 -38.24 3.41 26.16
C PHE A 1090 -39.02 3.92 27.37
N GLY A 1091 -39.49 5.17 27.33
CA GLY A 1091 -40.14 5.84 28.47
C GLY A 1091 -39.14 6.26 29.55
N LYS A 1092 -37.91 6.59 29.13
CA LYS A 1092 -36.81 7.07 29.98
C LYS A 1092 -36.44 8.51 29.60
N GLY A 1093 -35.88 9.25 30.54
CA GLY A 1093 -35.29 10.57 30.30
C GLY A 1093 -33.77 10.53 30.38
N ILE A 1094 -33.07 11.39 29.64
CA ILE A 1094 -31.63 11.63 29.78
C ILE A 1094 -31.38 13.13 29.83
N LEU A 1095 -30.38 13.58 30.60
CA LEU A 1095 -29.96 14.98 30.58
C LEU A 1095 -28.86 15.17 29.53
N ARG A 1096 -29.10 16.04 28.53
CA ARG A 1096 -28.14 16.44 27.51
C ARG A 1096 -28.12 17.95 27.38
N ASN A 1097 -26.94 18.56 27.52
CA ASN A 1097 -26.75 20.01 27.50
C ASN A 1097 -27.76 20.74 28.41
N GLY A 1098 -27.98 20.22 29.62
CA GLY A 1098 -28.84 20.86 30.63
C GLY A 1098 -30.33 20.56 30.50
N SER A 1099 -30.75 19.91 29.40
CA SER A 1099 -32.15 19.65 29.06
C SER A 1099 -32.50 18.17 29.06
N VAL A 1100 -33.75 17.85 29.38
CA VAL A 1100 -34.27 16.47 29.33
C VAL A 1100 -34.58 16.06 27.89
N VAL A 1101 -34.01 14.94 27.45
CA VAL A 1101 -34.29 14.27 26.18
C VAL A 1101 -34.96 12.93 26.47
N TYR A 1102 -36.01 12.61 25.70
CA TYR A 1102 -36.82 11.41 25.91
C TYR A 1102 -36.31 10.25 25.05
N ILE A 1103 -36.22 9.06 25.65
CA ILE A 1103 -36.01 7.81 24.92
C ILE A 1103 -37.38 7.26 24.50
N LYS A 1104 -37.72 7.45 23.21
CA LYS A 1104 -38.99 6.97 22.62
C LYS A 1104 -38.75 5.66 21.85
N SER A 1105 -39.81 4.86 21.68
CA SER A 1105 -39.75 3.61 20.90
C SER A 1105 -39.30 3.81 19.44
N THR A 1106 -39.52 4.99 18.87
CA THR A 1106 -39.16 5.35 17.48
C THR A 1106 -37.79 6.03 17.36
N SER A 1107 -37.11 6.34 18.47
CA SER A 1107 -35.84 7.06 18.44
C SER A 1107 -34.65 6.10 18.42
N SER A 1108 -33.93 6.03 17.30
CA SER A 1108 -32.64 5.33 17.20
C SER A 1108 -31.45 6.21 17.65
N SER A 1109 -31.57 7.53 17.62
CA SER A 1109 -30.42 8.47 17.68
C SER A 1109 -30.01 8.99 19.07
N ASN A 1110 -30.62 8.56 20.19
CA ASN A 1110 -30.35 9.14 21.52
C ASN A 1110 -30.11 8.11 22.65
N ARG A 1111 -29.67 6.89 22.33
CA ARG A 1111 -29.60 5.78 23.29
C ARG A 1111 -28.25 5.60 24.01
N ASN A 1112 -27.23 6.37 23.60
CA ASN A 1112 -25.92 6.37 24.26
C ASN A 1112 -25.93 7.28 25.48
N ILE A 1113 -25.61 6.69 26.63
CA ILE A 1113 -25.41 7.33 27.92
C ILE A 1113 -23.90 7.52 28.12
N PRO A 1114 -23.41 8.75 28.33
CA PRO A 1114 -21.99 8.99 28.61
C PRO A 1114 -21.51 8.30 29.89
N GLY A 1115 -20.20 8.10 30.00
CA GLY A 1115 -19.58 7.70 31.26
C GLY A 1115 -19.80 8.75 32.35
N ASN A 1116 -19.83 8.29 33.60
CA ASN A 1116 -20.08 9.08 34.81
C ASN A 1116 -21.41 9.84 34.80
N SER A 1117 -22.43 9.28 34.16
CA SER A 1117 -23.73 9.90 33.97
C SER A 1117 -24.87 8.97 34.41
N GLY A 1118 -26.04 9.04 33.78
CA GLY A 1118 -27.17 8.16 34.03
C GLY A 1118 -28.40 8.50 33.20
N TYR A 1119 -29.49 7.77 33.45
CA TYR A 1119 -30.80 8.01 32.86
C TYR A 1119 -31.90 7.96 33.92
N ILE A 1120 -33.02 8.60 33.60
CA ILE A 1120 -34.16 8.84 34.49
C ILE A 1120 -35.24 7.80 34.19
N ASN A 1121 -35.66 7.10 35.24
CA ASN A 1121 -36.81 6.22 35.26
C ASN A 1121 -38.07 6.99 35.65
N TYR A 1122 -39.20 6.60 35.08
CA TYR A 1122 -40.48 7.07 35.58
C TYR A 1122 -40.77 6.46 36.96
N VAL A 1123 -40.88 7.34 37.95
CA VAL A 1123 -41.34 7.06 39.31
C VAL A 1123 -42.23 8.23 39.69
N GLU A 1124 -43.47 7.96 40.06
CA GLU A 1124 -44.42 9.02 40.46
C GLU A 1124 -44.09 9.54 41.86
N THR A 1125 -44.14 10.85 42.05
CA THR A 1125 -44.05 11.49 43.37
C THR A 1125 -45.17 12.51 43.59
N THR A 1126 -45.55 12.68 44.86
CA THR A 1126 -46.45 13.75 45.31
C THR A 1126 -45.73 14.80 46.15
N GLU A 1127 -44.46 14.56 46.48
CA GLU A 1127 -43.60 15.47 47.23
C GLU A 1127 -43.14 16.60 46.29
N THR A 1128 -43.27 17.86 46.73
CA THR A 1128 -42.67 19.00 46.04
C THR A 1128 -41.22 19.11 46.48
N GLY A 1129 -40.30 19.15 45.53
CA GLY A 1129 -38.86 19.31 45.77
C GLY A 1129 -38.46 20.74 46.10
N ASP A 1130 -37.18 20.91 46.42
CA ASP A 1130 -36.54 22.22 46.63
C ASP A 1130 -36.27 22.94 45.29
N ALA A 1131 -36.14 22.16 44.21
CA ALA A 1131 -36.05 22.63 42.83
C ALA A 1131 -36.78 21.65 41.90
N PHE A 1132 -36.99 22.02 40.64
CA PHE A 1132 -37.60 21.13 39.66
C PHE A 1132 -37.08 21.35 38.24
N ILE A 1133 -37.22 20.31 37.41
CA ILE A 1133 -36.98 20.37 35.96
C ILE A 1133 -38.33 20.20 35.25
N GLU A 1134 -38.74 21.19 34.46
CA GLU A 1134 -40.00 21.14 33.72
C GLU A 1134 -39.92 20.16 32.53
N LEU A 1135 -40.90 19.26 32.40
CA LEU A 1135 -41.02 18.30 31.31
C LEU A 1135 -41.88 18.87 30.18
N THR A 1136 -41.30 19.76 29.38
CA THR A 1136 -41.99 20.43 28.24
C THR A 1136 -42.47 19.48 27.14
N GLY A 1137 -41.98 18.23 27.13
CA GLY A 1137 -42.40 17.15 26.24
C GLY A 1137 -43.56 16.30 26.76
N GLY A 1138 -44.10 16.61 27.95
CA GLY A 1138 -45.08 15.79 28.66
C GLY A 1138 -44.45 14.71 29.55
N SER A 1139 -45.28 13.90 30.21
CA SER A 1139 -44.82 12.84 31.14
C SER A 1139 -43.86 11.86 30.47
N LEU A 1140 -42.88 11.33 31.22
CA LEU A 1140 -41.97 10.27 30.75
C LEU A 1140 -42.73 9.01 30.28
N THR A 1141 -43.95 8.78 30.81
CA THR A 1141 -44.83 7.69 30.40
C THR A 1141 -45.46 7.86 29.00
N THR A 1142 -45.49 9.08 28.45
CA THR A 1142 -46.04 9.36 27.12
C THR A 1142 -45.11 8.95 25.97
N GLY A 1143 -43.90 8.45 26.27
CA GLY A 1143 -42.96 7.89 25.30
C GLY A 1143 -43.39 6.55 24.64
N ILE A 1144 -44.58 6.04 24.97
CA ILE A 1144 -45.21 4.89 24.29
C ILE A 1144 -45.90 5.40 23.01
N ALA A 1145 -45.22 5.31 21.86
CA ALA A 1145 -45.94 5.33 20.58
C ALA A 1145 -46.61 3.96 20.40
N GLY A 1146 -47.89 3.86 20.76
CA GLY A 1146 -48.65 2.63 20.57
C GLY A 1146 -49.84 2.53 21.49
N GLY A 1147 -50.96 3.15 21.11
CA GLY A 1147 -52.25 2.52 21.37
C GLY A 1147 -52.16 1.07 20.92
N VAL A 1148 -52.76 0.16 21.69
CA VAL A 1148 -52.92 -1.22 21.24
C VAL A 1148 -53.70 -1.16 19.92
N ILE A 1149 -53.09 -1.54 18.80
CA ILE A 1149 -53.85 -1.83 17.58
C ILE A 1149 -54.65 -3.10 17.88
N VAL A 1150 -55.87 -2.90 18.35
CA VAL A 1150 -56.91 -3.91 18.27
C VAL A 1150 -57.56 -3.70 16.91
N ASP A 1151 -57.79 -4.78 16.17
CA ASP A 1151 -58.57 -4.81 14.92
C ASP A 1151 -59.70 -3.76 14.92
N ASN A 1152 -59.82 -2.96 13.85
CA ASN A 1152 -60.86 -1.93 13.68
C ASN A 1152 -62.31 -2.47 13.77
N ASN A 1153 -62.48 -3.80 13.82
CA ASN A 1153 -63.75 -4.47 14.09
C ASN A 1153 -63.88 -5.08 15.50
N ALA A 1154 -62.82 -5.09 16.30
CA ALA A 1154 -62.87 -5.52 17.69
C ALA A 1154 -63.52 -4.44 18.57
N LYS A 1155 -64.48 -4.89 19.38
CA LYS A 1155 -65.16 -4.03 20.35
C LYS A 1155 -64.34 -3.94 21.63
N VAL A 1156 -63.82 -2.76 21.93
CA VAL A 1156 -63.02 -2.50 23.13
C VAL A 1156 -63.81 -1.71 24.16
N ASN A 1157 -63.43 -1.87 25.42
CA ASN A 1157 -63.89 -1.00 26.50
C ASN A 1157 -62.86 0.11 26.68
N VAL A 1158 -63.31 1.36 26.64
CA VAL A 1158 -62.46 2.53 26.88
C VAL A 1158 -62.56 2.86 28.36
N TYR A 1159 -61.42 2.94 29.03
CA TYR A 1159 -61.30 3.31 30.43
C TYR A 1159 -60.60 4.67 30.54
N THR A 1160 -60.90 5.41 31.59
CA THR A 1160 -60.06 6.53 32.02
C THR A 1160 -58.72 5.98 32.49
N ILE A 1161 -57.71 6.84 32.51
CA ILE A 1161 -56.40 6.56 33.14
C ILE A 1161 -56.51 6.11 34.61
N SER A 1162 -57.62 6.40 35.28
CA SER A 1162 -57.96 5.93 36.64
C SER A 1162 -58.74 4.60 36.69
N GLY A 1163 -58.82 3.85 35.58
CA GLY A 1163 -59.45 2.53 35.51
C GLY A 1163 -60.98 2.53 35.47
N VAL A 1164 -61.62 3.70 35.32
CA VAL A 1164 -63.09 3.81 35.25
C VAL A 1164 -63.54 3.62 33.81
N GLN A 1165 -64.44 2.67 33.59
CA GLN A 1165 -64.95 2.40 32.24
C GLN A 1165 -65.85 3.55 31.76
N VAL A 1166 -65.39 4.29 30.76
CA VAL A 1166 -66.12 5.44 30.18
C VAL A 1166 -66.94 5.06 28.97
N ARG A 1167 -66.52 4.05 28.19
CA ARG A 1167 -67.32 3.53 27.06
C ARG A 1167 -67.16 2.02 26.95
N LYS A 1168 -68.24 1.32 26.62
CA LYS A 1168 -68.26 -0.15 26.52
C LYS A 1168 -68.44 -0.60 25.09
N ALA A 1169 -67.61 -1.52 24.64
CA ALA A 1169 -67.72 -2.22 23.37
C ALA A 1169 -67.83 -1.30 22.14
N VAL A 1170 -67.01 -0.24 22.13
CA VAL A 1170 -66.88 0.67 20.98
C VAL A 1170 -65.84 0.13 20.02
N LYS A 1171 -65.93 0.49 18.73
CA LYS A 1171 -64.87 0.14 17.78
C LYS A 1171 -63.54 0.73 18.27
N ALA A 1172 -62.49 -0.07 18.25
CA ALA A 1172 -61.13 0.43 18.36
C ALA A 1172 -60.93 1.52 17.29
N ALA A 1173 -60.29 2.62 17.68
CA ALA A 1173 -60.06 3.79 16.81
C ALA A 1173 -58.66 3.71 16.21
#